data_AF-A0A1S1MVY7-F1
#
_entry.id   AF-A0A1S1MVY7-F1
#
_cell.length_a   1.000
_cell.length_b   1.000
_cell.length_c   1.000
_cell.angle_alpha   90.00
_cell.angle_beta   90.00
_cell.angle_gamma   90.00
#
_symmetry.space_group_name_H-M   'P 1'
#
loop_
_entity.id
_entity.type
_entity.pdbx_description
1 polymer ?
#
loop_
_entity_poly.entity_id
_entity_poly.type
_entity_poly.pdbx_seq_one_letter_code
_entity_poly.pdbx_strand_id
1 'polypeptide(L)'
;MTLEAQIADINKLVAEQTAEYSKLTQDISAGLTEIDTVAQDMAATHALIKGNHQAINDWQTKTGKVTLKDLNGQSYQVDTLPSLINESQKINPHPQVMTKAQFDALREIRKQQYAGSGFVEWGFGDAAANAINDGMWAYENQLNLGRSGKASGWVGQDKSSTPFPKVVVDGVSHELQSVDYPYGIASTKFPPAPDGTKTYDSSTGKVTQHASAAEAFEGVVTNGDFRNGAEGYSTANGMHIEVSNSICRCIGNGQANNQLGITHTMEEGKEYIVEVVTGDITHPDAAIYISGVKHKLRANTHNRVKFIYDSVYFYPCRFELASDGKYADLRSISIKPATEQVITSRKDLVFLESWHEKIADKDVVYPLGNVQYGASAYEGITLANTLVAQGYSAFGQWDSSTKGYGVKWSTLSDANRIKFLKNPEHNIYYDPEAKAYIQVRYRIRVIEGHGDNWYGPTATQGSGYLDFSPREHIRPQGMRVETASDWRMGYPLFANGTFSTARYPMEHQDVGLYGAVAAQNVKDVNSGHEGLCFATPIALVQRLNQGAYHPAYNPMGCGNFTRPDGWGITRWYNPKFANIEPTSPLECFTLDYGNPNHMAGAPAHGSWKKFGSIAGSDANSGRRDQYKFYDAIYAGQVEDLRLNANKLDINQLRDEAMRKAVAGTLRGKEKLPFTRTYTFVKSGGFFNNTGYWLGENGSAHLNTENLIAKFGKRPSPAPVASALTGSYHCGAGYIYRHDTQQLLPIINKYSPDDLLYIRTEQDVPNGTLLTMIWSYDTQLEMPSAEFDSLPWVDIIGYPERIASTFPDGVIGQWIPQLPNGGSQDFKLNRKASQPLTWAMSLDDGSSWNSGSLAINSTKNAYVSPAEAARVQLIYYCADAGFTTPAVNSPVLGTVGDVWLGNDARSNFGARLQQSLTASIATTVAYTSNTYVPLNAKNLLDDKLIKDEFPQHLVPPALGGEKGAYACKVLPTITNYRGLLYMQLHGAQLQLDNIEPTLVLGSDKVNLVDDKAYIKIATSHMQGVYQKVRNFGSSSYDSYLQAGDLVADQHGNMVSVATGLVYYRKVTTTNWGDDQSIPIIDNENVKTDLNGNTVKVFCHHTLLPLGIASH
;
A
#
# COMPACT_ATOMS: atom_id res chain seq x y z
N MET A 1 36.63 -30.07 -120.55
CA MET A 1 36.73 -31.14 -119.52
C MET A 1 36.72 -32.47 -120.24
N THR A 2 37.72 -33.31 -120.01
CA THR A 2 37.85 -34.63 -120.66
C THR A 2 36.95 -35.66 -119.97
N LEU A 3 36.51 -36.68 -120.71
CA LEU A 3 35.62 -37.75 -120.24
C LEU A 3 36.18 -38.46 -118.99
N GLU A 4 37.51 -38.56 -118.87
CA GLU A 4 38.22 -39.18 -117.75
C GLU A 4 38.08 -38.40 -116.44
N ALA A 5 38.04 -37.06 -116.48
CA ALA A 5 37.85 -36.24 -115.28
C ALA A 5 36.42 -36.38 -114.71
N GLN A 6 35.42 -36.50 -115.60
CA GLN A 6 34.03 -36.71 -115.18
C GLN A 6 33.81 -38.12 -114.58
N ILE A 7 34.48 -39.15 -115.11
CA ILE A 7 34.42 -40.51 -114.56
C ILE A 7 35.11 -40.56 -113.18
N ALA A 8 36.21 -39.85 -112.99
CA ALA A 8 36.88 -39.77 -111.69
C ALA A 8 36.02 -39.05 -110.62
N ASP A 9 35.37 -37.93 -110.97
CA ASP A 9 34.45 -37.23 -110.06
C ASP A 9 33.19 -38.06 -109.76
N ILE A 10 32.64 -38.79 -110.75
CA ILE A 10 31.52 -39.72 -110.54
C ILE A 10 31.93 -40.86 -109.60
N ASN A 11 33.09 -41.48 -109.80
CA ASN A 11 33.57 -42.55 -108.92
C ASN A 11 33.85 -42.04 -107.50
N LYS A 12 34.34 -40.80 -107.35
CA LYS A 12 34.49 -40.14 -106.05
C LYS A 12 33.14 -39.89 -105.38
N LEU A 13 32.16 -39.34 -106.10
CA LEU A 13 30.80 -39.11 -105.59
C LEU A 13 30.11 -40.43 -105.22
N VAL A 14 30.29 -41.51 -105.99
CA VAL A 14 29.75 -42.84 -105.69
C VAL A 14 30.42 -43.42 -104.44
N ALA A 15 31.73 -43.26 -104.27
CA ALA A 15 32.42 -43.70 -103.06
C ALA A 15 32.00 -42.90 -101.82
N GLU A 16 31.85 -41.58 -101.94
CA GLU A 16 31.32 -40.71 -100.88
C GLU A 16 29.87 -41.07 -100.52
N GLN A 17 29.00 -41.28 -101.51
CA GLN A 17 27.62 -41.71 -101.31
C GLN A 17 27.53 -43.12 -100.68
N THR A 18 28.42 -44.03 -101.04
CA THR A 18 28.48 -45.38 -100.45
C THR A 18 28.96 -45.34 -99.00
N ALA A 19 29.92 -44.47 -98.68
CA ALA A 19 30.38 -44.25 -97.32
C ALA A 19 29.29 -43.58 -96.46
N GLU A 20 28.58 -42.60 -97.00
CA GLU A 20 27.48 -41.91 -96.33
C GLU A 20 26.27 -42.85 -96.11
N TYR A 21 25.94 -43.70 -97.09
CA TYR A 21 24.93 -44.75 -96.94
C TYR A 21 25.31 -45.78 -95.88
N SER A 22 26.58 -46.19 -95.83
CA SER A 22 27.08 -47.13 -94.81
C SER A 22 27.01 -46.52 -93.40
N LYS A 23 27.34 -45.23 -93.27
CA LYS A 23 27.23 -44.49 -92.01
C LYS A 23 25.77 -44.34 -91.57
N LEU A 24 24.88 -43.95 -92.49
CA LEU A 24 23.44 -43.86 -92.22
C LEU A 24 22.85 -45.21 -91.78
N THR A 25 23.30 -46.31 -92.39
CA THR A 25 22.85 -47.66 -92.03
C THR A 25 23.32 -48.05 -90.62
N GLN A 26 24.54 -47.66 -90.23
CA GLN A 26 25.06 -47.87 -88.88
C GLN A 26 24.30 -47.01 -87.85
N ASP A 27 24.06 -45.73 -88.15
CA ASP A 27 23.34 -44.81 -87.27
C ASP A 27 21.87 -45.27 -87.06
N ILE A 28 21.21 -45.75 -88.13
CA ILE A 28 19.85 -46.35 -88.03
C ILE A 28 19.87 -47.63 -87.18
N SER A 29 20.86 -48.50 -87.35
CA SER A 29 20.96 -49.74 -86.58
C SER A 29 21.22 -49.47 -85.09
N ALA A 30 22.06 -48.48 -84.79
CA ALA A 30 22.31 -48.01 -83.43
C ALA A 30 21.03 -47.41 -82.80
N GLY A 31 20.32 -46.54 -83.54
CA GLY A 31 19.06 -45.95 -83.10
C GLY A 31 17.96 -46.99 -82.87
N LEU A 32 17.86 -48.03 -83.70
CA LEU A 32 16.92 -49.14 -83.49
C LEU A 32 17.27 -49.95 -82.23
N THR A 33 18.55 -50.18 -81.96
CA THR A 33 19.01 -50.87 -80.74
C THR A 33 18.69 -50.07 -79.48
N GLU A 34 18.83 -48.74 -79.54
CA GLU A 34 18.47 -47.83 -78.46
C GLU A 34 16.95 -47.81 -78.22
N ILE A 35 16.14 -47.77 -79.28
CA ILE A 35 14.67 -47.87 -79.19
C ILE A 35 14.24 -49.21 -78.56
N ASP A 36 14.87 -50.33 -78.95
CA ASP A 36 14.57 -51.64 -78.38
C ASP A 36 14.93 -51.71 -76.89
N THR A 37 16.05 -51.10 -76.50
CA THR A 37 16.48 -51.00 -75.10
C THR A 37 15.46 -50.18 -74.29
N VAL A 38 15.03 -49.02 -74.80
CA VAL A 38 14.00 -48.18 -74.17
C VAL A 38 12.67 -48.92 -74.07
N ALA A 39 12.27 -49.68 -75.09
CA ALA A 39 11.05 -50.48 -75.07
C ALA A 39 11.09 -51.57 -73.99
N GLN A 40 12.25 -52.21 -73.79
CA GLN A 40 12.46 -53.19 -72.72
C GLN A 40 12.41 -52.54 -71.33
N ASP A 41 13.05 -51.38 -71.14
CA ASP A 41 13.02 -50.63 -69.87
C ASP A 41 11.60 -50.16 -69.52
N MET A 42 10.84 -49.70 -70.53
CA MET A 42 9.43 -49.34 -70.36
C MET A 42 8.57 -50.53 -69.96
N ALA A 43 8.79 -51.70 -70.58
CA ALA A 43 8.08 -52.93 -70.24
C ALA A 43 8.41 -53.41 -68.82
N ALA A 44 9.68 -53.37 -68.41
CA ALA A 44 10.13 -53.70 -67.07
C ALA A 44 9.53 -52.74 -66.01
N THR A 45 9.51 -51.44 -66.31
CA THR A 45 8.89 -50.42 -65.44
C THR A 45 7.39 -50.64 -65.30
N HIS A 46 6.68 -50.94 -66.40
CA HIS A 46 5.24 -51.23 -66.36
C HIS A 46 4.95 -52.49 -65.53
N ALA A 47 5.74 -53.56 -65.72
CA ALA A 47 5.62 -54.78 -64.94
C ALA A 47 5.85 -54.54 -63.44
N LEU A 48 6.84 -53.71 -63.08
CA LEU A 48 7.10 -53.32 -61.70
C LEU A 48 5.93 -52.55 -61.07
N ILE A 49 5.41 -51.53 -61.77
CA ILE A 49 4.26 -50.74 -61.32
C ILE A 49 3.05 -51.65 -61.09
N LYS A 50 2.79 -52.57 -62.02
CA LYS A 50 1.69 -53.55 -61.91
C LYS A 50 1.91 -54.51 -60.74
N GLY A 51 3.14 -54.96 -60.53
CA GLY A 51 3.52 -55.84 -59.42
C GLY A 51 3.37 -55.18 -58.04
N ASN A 52 3.69 -53.89 -57.94
CA ASN A 52 3.54 -53.11 -56.70
C ASN A 52 2.14 -52.53 -56.49
N HIS A 53 1.24 -52.58 -57.48
CA HIS A 53 -0.07 -51.92 -57.42
C HIS A 53 -0.89 -52.30 -56.17
N GLN A 54 -1.01 -53.59 -55.87
CA GLN A 54 -1.73 -54.03 -54.67
C GLN A 54 -1.02 -53.61 -53.38
N ALA A 55 0.31 -53.65 -53.35
CA ALA A 55 1.09 -53.24 -52.19
C ALA A 55 0.97 -51.73 -51.92
N ILE A 56 0.83 -50.90 -52.97
CA ILE A 56 0.57 -49.45 -52.85
C ILE A 56 -0.86 -49.18 -52.34
N ASN A 57 -1.87 -49.89 -52.88
CA ASN A 57 -3.23 -49.79 -52.36
C ASN A 57 -3.30 -50.23 -50.89
N ASP A 58 -2.62 -51.31 -50.55
CA ASP A 58 -2.52 -51.82 -49.17
C ASP A 58 -1.73 -50.84 -48.27
N TRP A 59 -0.68 -50.18 -48.80
CA TRP A 59 0.06 -49.14 -48.09
C TRP A 59 -0.86 -47.98 -47.67
N GLN A 60 -1.81 -47.60 -48.51
CA GLN A 60 -2.76 -46.53 -48.20
C GLN A 60 -3.88 -46.96 -47.24
N THR A 61 -4.29 -48.24 -47.28
CA THR A 61 -5.58 -48.68 -46.70
C THR A 61 -5.48 -49.65 -45.52
N LYS A 62 -4.38 -50.41 -45.39
CA LYS A 62 -4.22 -51.43 -44.35
C LYS A 62 -3.26 -50.99 -43.25
N THR A 63 -3.35 -51.58 -42.06
CA THR A 63 -2.40 -51.44 -40.95
C THR A 63 -1.32 -52.54 -41.03
N GLY A 64 -0.10 -52.26 -40.56
CA GLY A 64 1.08 -53.13 -40.62
C GLY A 64 2.20 -52.60 -41.53
N LYS A 65 2.91 -53.54 -42.18
CA LYS A 65 3.94 -53.27 -43.20
C LYS A 65 3.50 -53.85 -44.54
N VAL A 66 3.91 -53.20 -45.63
CA VAL A 66 3.78 -53.71 -47.00
C VAL A 66 5.13 -53.85 -47.66
N THR A 67 5.22 -54.76 -48.62
CA THR A 67 6.45 -55.03 -49.36
C THR A 67 6.39 -54.39 -50.74
N LEU A 68 7.32 -53.48 -51.02
CA LEU A 68 7.50 -52.88 -52.35
C LEU A 68 8.77 -53.45 -52.99
N LYS A 69 8.75 -53.71 -54.30
CA LYS A 69 9.91 -54.15 -55.06
C LYS A 69 10.53 -52.98 -55.85
N ASP A 70 11.84 -53.03 -56.08
CA ASP A 70 12.52 -52.16 -57.05
C ASP A 70 12.65 -52.82 -58.44
N LEU A 71 13.28 -52.12 -59.38
CA LEU A 71 13.51 -52.59 -60.76
C LEU A 71 14.39 -53.86 -60.83
N ASN A 72 15.18 -54.14 -59.80
CA ASN A 72 16.01 -55.34 -59.69
C ASN A 72 15.28 -56.49 -58.96
N GLY A 73 14.02 -56.30 -58.57
CA GLY A 73 13.21 -57.27 -57.85
C GLY A 73 13.53 -57.36 -56.34
N GLN A 74 14.39 -56.48 -55.82
CA GLN A 74 14.72 -56.44 -54.40
C GLN A 74 13.52 -55.91 -53.61
N SER A 75 13.21 -56.56 -52.49
CA SER A 75 12.02 -56.26 -51.68
C SER A 75 12.35 -55.38 -50.47
N TYR A 76 11.53 -54.35 -50.24
CA TYR A 76 11.64 -53.41 -49.13
C TYR A 76 10.36 -53.43 -48.29
N GLN A 77 10.50 -53.51 -46.98
CA GLN A 77 9.39 -53.40 -46.04
C GLN A 77 9.16 -51.94 -45.69
N VAL A 78 7.94 -51.45 -45.90
CA VAL A 78 7.55 -50.06 -45.63
C VAL A 78 6.33 -50.05 -44.71
N ASP A 79 6.35 -49.20 -43.69
CA ASP A 79 5.20 -48.98 -42.81
C ASP A 79 4.04 -48.35 -43.60
N THR A 80 2.83 -48.87 -43.39
CA THR A 80 1.64 -48.36 -44.09
C THR A 80 1.20 -47.00 -43.55
N LEU A 81 0.53 -46.21 -44.39
CA LEU A 81 0.02 -44.87 -44.02
C LEU A 81 -0.88 -44.92 -42.77
N PRO A 82 -1.86 -45.84 -42.62
CA PRO A 82 -2.62 -45.97 -41.39
C PRO A 82 -1.76 -46.32 -40.15
N SER A 83 -0.66 -47.07 -40.31
CA SER A 83 0.24 -47.42 -39.20
C SER A 83 1.06 -46.22 -38.76
N LEU A 84 1.61 -45.46 -39.72
CA LEU A 84 2.31 -44.21 -39.47
C LEU A 84 1.40 -43.15 -38.84
N ILE A 85 0.14 -43.05 -39.30
CA ILE A 85 -0.87 -42.19 -38.68
C ILE A 85 -1.16 -42.65 -37.26
N ASN A 86 -1.41 -43.94 -37.03
CA ASN A 86 -1.67 -44.49 -35.69
C ASN A 86 -0.47 -44.30 -34.74
N GLU A 87 0.76 -44.44 -35.22
CA GLU A 87 1.97 -44.15 -34.43
C GLU A 87 2.11 -42.66 -34.13
N SER A 88 1.84 -41.78 -35.10
CA SER A 88 1.84 -40.33 -34.87
C SER A 88 0.76 -39.89 -33.88
N GLN A 89 -0.43 -40.50 -33.95
CA GLN A 89 -1.55 -40.25 -33.02
C GLN A 89 -1.30 -40.82 -31.62
N LYS A 90 -0.47 -41.86 -31.48
CA LYS A 90 0.00 -42.33 -30.16
C LYS A 90 0.93 -41.33 -29.49
N ILE A 91 1.66 -40.53 -30.27
CA ILE A 91 2.62 -39.52 -29.78
C ILE A 91 1.91 -38.19 -29.52
N ASN A 92 0.98 -37.77 -30.39
CA ASN A 92 0.12 -36.60 -30.19
C ASN A 92 -1.31 -36.89 -30.70
N PRO A 93 -2.24 -37.31 -29.82
CA PRO A 93 -3.59 -37.69 -30.23
C PRO A 93 -4.42 -36.54 -30.83
N HIS A 94 -4.06 -35.28 -30.56
CA HIS A 94 -4.73 -34.08 -31.09
C HIS A 94 -3.69 -33.03 -31.52
N PRO A 95 -3.25 -32.99 -32.79
CA PRO A 95 -2.21 -32.06 -33.27
C PRO A 95 -2.57 -30.57 -33.13
N GLN A 96 -3.84 -30.27 -32.83
CA GLN A 96 -4.33 -28.91 -32.59
C GLN A 96 -3.98 -28.37 -31.20
N VAL A 97 -3.64 -29.24 -30.23
CA VAL A 97 -3.18 -28.81 -28.91
C VAL A 97 -1.70 -28.43 -28.96
N MET A 98 -1.33 -27.45 -28.16
CA MET A 98 0.07 -27.13 -27.94
C MET A 98 0.78 -28.29 -27.22
N THR A 99 1.94 -28.70 -27.71
CA THR A 99 2.80 -29.65 -26.99
C THR A 99 3.48 -28.95 -25.80
N LYS A 100 3.88 -29.70 -24.76
CA LYS A 100 4.66 -29.14 -23.62
C LYS A 100 5.87 -28.32 -24.09
N ALA A 101 6.63 -28.82 -25.07
CA ALA A 101 7.78 -28.10 -25.61
C ALA A 101 7.43 -26.75 -26.27
N GLN A 102 6.33 -26.68 -27.02
CA GLN A 102 5.84 -25.41 -27.57
C GLN A 102 5.36 -24.46 -26.48
N PHE A 103 4.70 -25.00 -25.45
CA PHE A 103 4.22 -24.23 -24.31
C PHE A 103 5.37 -23.61 -23.51
N ASP A 104 6.39 -24.40 -23.20
CA ASP A 104 7.59 -23.93 -22.51
C ASP A 104 8.38 -22.92 -23.36
N ALA A 105 8.49 -23.13 -24.67
CA ALA A 105 9.09 -22.14 -25.57
C ALA A 105 8.36 -20.79 -25.54
N LEU A 106 7.01 -20.79 -25.52
CA LEU A 106 6.23 -19.55 -25.37
C LEU A 106 6.44 -18.88 -24.01
N ARG A 107 6.57 -19.66 -22.93
CA ARG A 107 6.88 -19.14 -21.59
C ARG A 107 8.23 -18.44 -21.58
N GLU A 108 9.26 -19.07 -22.13
CA GLU A 108 10.62 -18.50 -22.18
C GLU A 108 10.68 -17.23 -23.05
N ILE A 109 9.98 -17.20 -24.19
CA ILE A 109 9.85 -15.97 -25.01
C ILE A 109 9.25 -14.84 -24.18
N ARG A 110 8.18 -15.11 -23.41
CA ARG A 110 7.53 -14.08 -22.58
C ARG A 110 8.40 -13.64 -21.41
N LYS A 111 9.15 -14.56 -20.77
CA LYS A 111 10.13 -14.20 -19.74
C LYS A 111 11.23 -13.27 -20.27
N GLN A 112 11.60 -13.39 -21.54
CA GLN A 112 12.53 -12.45 -22.19
C GLN A 112 11.87 -11.14 -22.62
N GLN A 113 10.58 -11.19 -22.99
CA GLN A 113 9.81 -10.02 -23.43
C GLN A 113 9.51 -9.06 -22.28
N TYR A 114 9.14 -9.59 -21.11
CA TYR A 114 8.73 -8.82 -19.94
C TYR A 114 9.87 -8.68 -18.92
N ALA A 115 9.74 -7.73 -18.00
CA ALA A 115 10.72 -7.48 -16.94
C ALA A 115 10.57 -8.45 -15.74
N GLY A 116 9.41 -9.12 -15.61
CA GLY A 116 9.12 -10.06 -14.54
C GLY A 116 7.67 -10.58 -14.63
N SER A 117 7.19 -11.21 -13.57
CA SER A 117 5.79 -11.64 -13.47
C SER A 117 4.92 -10.50 -12.91
N GLY A 118 3.80 -10.22 -13.56
CA GLY A 118 2.94 -9.08 -13.24
C GLY A 118 1.94 -8.76 -14.35
N PHE A 119 1.35 -7.57 -14.28
CA PHE A 119 0.31 -7.13 -15.20
C PHE A 119 0.94 -6.47 -16.42
N VAL A 120 0.50 -6.89 -17.61
CA VAL A 120 0.93 -6.33 -18.90
C VAL A 120 -0.16 -5.43 -19.50
N GLU A 121 -1.42 -5.70 -19.18
CA GLU A 121 -2.57 -4.84 -19.45
C GLU A 121 -3.40 -4.70 -18.18
N TRP A 122 -3.89 -3.49 -17.91
CA TRP A 122 -4.65 -3.21 -16.69
C TRP A 122 -6.13 -3.56 -16.81
N GLY A 123 -6.68 -3.56 -18.03
CA GLY A 123 -8.12 -3.57 -18.28
C GLY A 123 -8.71 -2.15 -18.31
N PHE A 124 -9.96 -2.03 -18.77
CA PHE A 124 -10.70 -0.77 -18.70
C PHE A 124 -11.22 -0.53 -17.28
N GLY A 125 -11.07 0.69 -16.77
CA GLY A 125 -11.64 1.12 -15.51
C GLY A 125 -13.08 1.65 -15.61
N ASP A 126 -13.54 2.19 -14.49
CA ASP A 126 -14.83 2.88 -14.36
C ASP A 126 -14.65 4.41 -14.34
N ALA A 127 -15.73 5.15 -14.12
CA ALA A 127 -15.70 6.59 -13.92
C ALA A 127 -14.79 6.98 -12.74
N ALA A 128 -14.24 8.19 -12.80
CA ALA A 128 -13.28 8.70 -11.82
C ALA A 128 -13.73 8.60 -10.34
N ALA A 129 -15.03 8.59 -10.06
CA ALA A 129 -15.56 8.46 -8.69
C ALA A 129 -15.36 7.06 -8.08
N ASN A 130 -15.28 6.03 -8.91
CA ASN A 130 -15.12 4.62 -8.50
C ASN A 130 -13.70 4.10 -8.76
N ALA A 131 -12.91 4.83 -9.55
CA ALA A 131 -11.58 4.44 -9.95
C ALA A 131 -10.61 4.43 -8.76
N ILE A 132 -9.85 3.35 -8.64
CA ILE A 132 -8.70 3.24 -7.72
C ILE A 132 -7.41 3.48 -8.48
N ASN A 133 -7.31 2.91 -9.67
CA ASN A 133 -6.19 3.02 -10.59
C ASN A 133 -6.61 2.54 -11.98
N ASP A 134 -5.69 2.64 -12.94
CA ASP A 134 -5.84 2.05 -14.26
C ASP A 134 -6.37 0.60 -14.13
N GLY A 135 -7.55 0.36 -14.70
CA GLY A 135 -8.23 -0.93 -14.77
C GLY A 135 -8.76 -1.49 -13.45
N MET A 136 -8.66 -0.78 -12.32
CA MET A 136 -9.14 -1.23 -11.02
C MET A 136 -10.08 -0.21 -10.37
N TRP A 137 -11.24 -0.67 -9.92
CA TRP A 137 -12.29 0.19 -9.40
C TRP A 137 -13.11 -0.53 -8.33
N ALA A 138 -13.68 0.24 -7.41
CA ALA A 138 -14.55 -0.28 -6.36
C ALA A 138 -16.00 0.09 -6.64
N TYR A 139 -16.91 -0.82 -6.32
CA TYR A 139 -18.34 -0.56 -6.37
C TYR A 139 -19.05 -1.38 -5.30
N GLU A 140 -19.83 -0.70 -4.46
CA GLU A 140 -20.51 -1.32 -3.31
C GLU A 140 -19.53 -2.15 -2.46
N ASN A 141 -19.75 -3.46 -2.34
CA ASN A 141 -18.95 -4.40 -1.55
C ASN A 141 -17.92 -5.17 -2.37
N GLN A 142 -17.58 -4.70 -3.58
CA GLN A 142 -16.74 -5.41 -4.53
C GLN A 142 -15.52 -4.59 -4.98
N LEU A 143 -14.43 -5.32 -5.21
CA LEU A 143 -13.26 -4.83 -5.96
C LEU A 143 -13.30 -5.45 -7.35
N ASN A 144 -13.25 -4.61 -8.37
CA ASN A 144 -13.39 -5.03 -9.76
C ASN A 144 -12.12 -4.73 -10.56
N LEU A 145 -11.74 -5.67 -11.42
CA LEU A 145 -10.67 -5.52 -12.40
C LEU A 145 -11.23 -5.64 -13.81
N GLY A 146 -10.86 -4.68 -14.66
CA GLY A 146 -11.38 -4.55 -16.01
C GLY A 146 -12.87 -4.22 -16.08
N ARG A 147 -13.35 -4.09 -17.31
CA ARG A 147 -14.76 -3.84 -17.62
C ARG A 147 -15.11 -4.44 -18.97
N SER A 148 -16.35 -4.91 -19.14
CA SER A 148 -16.78 -5.54 -20.38
C SER A 148 -16.78 -4.57 -21.57
N GLY A 149 -16.03 -4.92 -22.62
CA GLY A 149 -16.07 -4.24 -23.92
C GLY A 149 -17.01 -4.91 -24.96
N LYS A 150 -17.53 -6.12 -24.70
CA LYS A 150 -18.20 -6.92 -25.75
C LYS A 150 -19.69 -6.64 -25.96
N ALA A 151 -20.40 -6.03 -25.01
CA ALA A 151 -21.87 -5.87 -25.11
C ALA A 151 -22.41 -4.48 -24.73
N SER A 152 -21.62 -3.64 -24.05
CA SER A 152 -22.15 -2.48 -23.35
C SER A 152 -21.89 -1.13 -24.04
N GLY A 153 -21.00 -1.08 -25.05
CA GLY A 153 -20.63 0.17 -25.74
C GLY A 153 -19.82 1.16 -24.87
N TRP A 154 -19.48 0.78 -23.63
CA TRP A 154 -18.70 1.60 -22.71
C TRP A 154 -17.20 1.34 -22.90
N VAL A 155 -16.46 2.40 -23.24
CA VAL A 155 -15.00 2.41 -23.25
C VAL A 155 -14.57 3.14 -21.97
N GLY A 156 -13.75 2.50 -21.12
CA GLY A 156 -13.18 3.15 -19.95
C GLY A 156 -12.28 4.33 -20.33
N GLN A 157 -11.98 5.23 -19.40
CA GLN A 157 -11.07 6.36 -19.64
C GLN A 157 -9.57 5.96 -19.64
N ASP A 158 -9.27 4.70 -19.34
CA ASP A 158 -7.92 4.20 -19.18
C ASP A 158 -7.25 3.84 -20.50
N LYS A 159 -5.90 3.91 -20.53
CA LYS A 159 -5.08 3.66 -21.72
C LYS A 159 -4.84 2.17 -22.04
N SER A 160 -5.56 1.25 -21.40
CA SER A 160 -5.40 -0.20 -21.62
C SER A 160 -5.75 -0.57 -23.07
N SER A 161 -5.01 -1.51 -23.67
CA SER A 161 -5.34 -1.99 -25.03
C SER A 161 -6.48 -3.02 -25.03
N THR A 162 -6.75 -3.62 -23.87
CA THR A 162 -7.79 -4.63 -23.68
C THR A 162 -8.82 -4.23 -22.61
N PRO A 163 -10.08 -4.68 -22.74
CA PRO A 163 -11.14 -4.41 -21.75
C PRO A 163 -10.91 -5.09 -20.40
N PHE A 164 -10.21 -6.23 -20.39
CA PHE A 164 -9.86 -7.00 -19.21
C PHE A 164 -8.35 -6.94 -18.93
N PRO A 165 -7.90 -7.17 -17.69
CA PRO A 165 -6.49 -7.25 -17.36
C PRO A 165 -5.83 -8.47 -17.99
N LYS A 166 -4.57 -8.32 -18.37
CA LYS A 166 -3.68 -9.43 -18.75
C LYS A 166 -2.52 -9.49 -17.79
N VAL A 167 -2.27 -10.68 -17.25
CA VAL A 167 -1.22 -10.93 -16.24
C VAL A 167 -0.34 -12.09 -16.71
N VAL A 168 0.96 -11.94 -16.57
CA VAL A 168 1.95 -12.97 -16.87
C VAL A 168 2.48 -13.55 -15.56
N VAL A 169 2.34 -14.86 -15.38
CA VAL A 169 2.77 -15.60 -14.19
C VAL A 169 3.71 -16.72 -14.64
N ASP A 170 5.00 -16.62 -14.31
CA ASP A 170 6.03 -17.59 -14.72
C ASP A 170 6.03 -17.86 -16.25
N GLY A 171 5.86 -16.79 -17.03
CA GLY A 171 5.76 -16.82 -18.49
C GLY A 171 4.40 -17.25 -19.06
N VAL A 172 3.41 -17.61 -18.23
CA VAL A 172 2.05 -17.94 -18.69
C VAL A 172 1.17 -16.71 -18.67
N SER A 173 0.51 -16.40 -19.80
CA SER A 173 -0.42 -15.27 -19.90
C SER A 173 -1.83 -15.69 -19.49
N HIS A 174 -2.44 -14.94 -18.57
CA HIS A 174 -3.83 -15.10 -18.16
C HIS A 174 -4.66 -13.86 -18.52
N GLU A 175 -5.83 -14.08 -19.10
CA GLU A 175 -6.86 -13.05 -19.28
C GLU A 175 -7.85 -13.10 -18.12
N LEU A 176 -7.80 -12.11 -17.22
CA LEU A 176 -8.64 -12.09 -16.03
C LEU A 176 -10.03 -11.56 -16.36
N GLN A 177 -10.97 -12.46 -16.68
CA GLN A 177 -12.33 -12.07 -17.01
C GLN A 177 -13.37 -13.06 -16.49
N SER A 178 -14.57 -12.54 -16.23
CA SER A 178 -15.72 -13.28 -15.73
C SER A 178 -15.44 -14.06 -14.43
N VAL A 179 -14.71 -13.48 -13.48
CA VAL A 179 -14.50 -14.08 -12.15
C VAL A 179 -15.74 -13.80 -11.31
N ASP A 180 -16.47 -14.87 -10.94
CA ASP A 180 -17.73 -14.85 -10.17
C ASP A 180 -18.83 -13.93 -10.76
N TYR A 181 -18.66 -13.53 -12.03
CA TYR A 181 -19.54 -12.60 -12.74
C TYR A 181 -19.60 -12.95 -14.23
N PRO A 182 -20.76 -12.89 -14.93
CA PRO A 182 -20.88 -13.41 -16.29
C PRO A 182 -20.46 -12.45 -17.40
N TYR A 183 -20.21 -11.17 -17.12
CA TYR A 183 -20.02 -10.13 -18.13
C TYR A 183 -18.58 -9.67 -18.31
N GLY A 184 -17.59 -10.57 -18.26
CA GLY A 184 -16.20 -10.21 -18.62
C GLY A 184 -15.48 -9.29 -17.63
N ILE A 185 -15.98 -9.17 -16.40
CA ILE A 185 -15.36 -8.43 -15.29
C ILE A 185 -14.76 -9.47 -14.34
N ALA A 186 -13.58 -9.20 -13.77
CA ALA A 186 -13.11 -9.96 -12.63
C ALA A 186 -13.57 -9.27 -11.34
N SER A 187 -14.64 -9.79 -10.73
CA SER A 187 -15.24 -9.23 -9.52
C SER A 187 -14.79 -10.02 -8.29
N THR A 188 -14.39 -9.30 -7.25
CA THR A 188 -13.86 -9.89 -6.02
C THR A 188 -14.78 -9.58 -4.85
N LYS A 189 -15.19 -10.62 -4.12
CA LYS A 189 -15.95 -10.52 -2.86
C LYS A 189 -15.00 -10.52 -1.66
N PHE A 190 -15.48 -10.00 -0.53
CA PHE A 190 -14.69 -9.87 0.69
C PHE A 190 -15.34 -10.57 1.90
N PRO A 191 -14.54 -11.01 2.89
CA PRO A 191 -15.07 -11.53 4.14
C PRO A 191 -15.92 -10.47 4.87
N PRO A 192 -16.82 -10.88 5.78
CA PRO A 192 -17.55 -9.96 6.64
C PRO A 192 -16.61 -9.01 7.37
N ALA A 193 -16.95 -7.73 7.44
CA ALA A 193 -16.17 -6.74 8.17
C ALA A 193 -16.04 -7.12 9.66
N PRO A 194 -14.95 -6.74 10.35
CA PRO A 194 -14.78 -6.97 11.77
C PRO A 194 -16.01 -6.54 12.59
N ASP A 195 -16.42 -7.40 13.53
CA ASP A 195 -17.58 -7.20 14.41
C ASP A 195 -17.20 -7.19 15.90
N GLY A 196 -15.89 -7.18 16.20
CA GLY A 196 -15.37 -7.20 17.57
C GLY A 196 -15.40 -8.58 18.25
N THR A 197 -15.80 -9.65 17.56
CA THR A 197 -15.91 -11.01 18.16
C THR A 197 -14.66 -11.88 18.01
N LYS A 198 -13.65 -11.42 17.25
CA LYS A 198 -12.39 -12.14 17.03
C LYS A 198 -11.24 -11.47 17.76
N THR A 199 -10.36 -12.27 18.32
CA THR A 199 -9.08 -11.85 18.90
C THR A 199 -7.92 -12.43 18.11
N TYR A 200 -6.80 -11.72 18.10
CA TYR A 200 -5.55 -12.15 17.51
C TYR A 200 -4.41 -12.01 18.52
N ASP A 201 -3.67 -13.09 18.75
CA ASP A 201 -2.47 -13.11 19.59
C ASP A 201 -1.21 -13.10 18.72
N SER A 202 -0.56 -11.94 18.66
CA SER A 202 0.68 -11.71 17.90
C SER A 202 1.86 -12.58 18.32
N SER A 203 1.86 -13.11 19.55
CA SER A 203 2.93 -13.99 20.03
C SER A 203 2.79 -15.41 19.50
N THR A 204 1.57 -15.88 19.27
CA THR A 204 1.28 -17.25 18.84
C THR A 204 0.84 -17.34 17.37
N GLY A 205 0.37 -16.24 16.78
CA GLY A 205 -0.24 -16.23 15.45
C GLY A 205 -1.66 -16.83 15.45
N LYS A 206 -2.32 -16.91 16.61
CA LYS A 206 -3.62 -17.55 16.75
C LYS A 206 -4.75 -16.53 16.69
N VAL A 207 -5.78 -16.86 15.91
CA VAL A 207 -7.08 -16.17 15.95
C VAL A 207 -8.10 -17.01 16.69
N THR A 208 -8.83 -16.38 17.61
CA THR A 208 -9.90 -17.01 18.38
C THR A 208 -11.21 -16.29 18.10
N GLN A 209 -12.22 -17.07 17.68
CA GLN A 209 -13.62 -16.62 17.56
C GLN A 209 -14.30 -16.78 18.93
N HIS A 210 -14.88 -15.70 19.44
CA HIS A 210 -15.66 -15.68 20.67
C HIS A 210 -17.16 -15.68 20.38
N ALA A 211 -18.00 -15.97 21.38
CA ALA A 211 -19.45 -16.00 21.19
C ALA A 211 -20.04 -14.59 21.09
N SER A 212 -19.37 -13.59 21.68
CA SER A 212 -19.77 -12.19 21.64
C SER A 212 -18.56 -11.25 21.60
N ALA A 213 -18.78 -9.99 21.21
CA ALA A 213 -17.74 -8.97 21.28
C ALA A 213 -17.26 -8.76 22.72
N ALA A 214 -18.18 -8.92 23.66
CA ALA A 214 -17.89 -8.67 25.06
C ALA A 214 -16.91 -9.69 25.65
N GLU A 215 -17.12 -10.99 25.39
CA GLU A 215 -16.13 -12.03 25.71
C GLU A 215 -14.75 -11.74 25.08
N ALA A 216 -14.73 -11.27 23.82
CA ALA A 216 -13.48 -10.96 23.13
C ALA A 216 -12.70 -9.81 23.79
N PHE A 217 -13.39 -8.77 24.29
CA PHE A 217 -12.74 -7.62 24.92
C PHE A 217 -12.34 -7.87 26.39
N GLU A 218 -12.98 -8.80 27.10
CA GLU A 218 -12.72 -9.06 28.53
C GLU A 218 -11.45 -9.87 28.80
N GLY A 219 -11.03 -10.69 27.84
CA GLY A 219 -9.82 -11.51 27.94
C GLY A 219 -10.02 -12.71 28.87
N VAL A 220 -9.20 -12.83 29.93
CA VAL A 220 -9.32 -13.92 30.90
C VAL A 220 -10.50 -13.74 31.86
N VAL A 221 -11.03 -12.52 31.98
CA VAL A 221 -12.26 -12.24 32.73
C VAL A 221 -13.44 -12.65 31.86
N THR A 222 -14.43 -13.35 32.43
CA THR A 222 -15.58 -13.89 31.66
C THR A 222 -16.89 -13.13 31.87
N ASN A 223 -16.88 -12.13 32.75
CA ASN A 223 -18.01 -11.25 33.09
C ASN A 223 -17.47 -9.87 33.50
N GLY A 224 -16.57 -9.34 32.69
CA GLY A 224 -15.89 -8.07 32.89
C GLY A 224 -16.83 -6.88 32.93
N ASP A 225 -17.88 -6.89 32.12
CA ASP A 225 -18.91 -5.83 32.03
C ASP A 225 -20.13 -6.04 32.94
N PHE A 226 -20.07 -7.01 33.87
CA PHE A 226 -21.11 -7.27 34.86
C PHE A 226 -22.50 -7.59 34.27
N ARG A 227 -22.60 -8.01 33.01
CA ARG A 227 -23.86 -8.46 32.38
C ARG A 227 -24.56 -9.58 33.16
N ASN A 228 -23.77 -10.42 33.83
CA ASN A 228 -24.24 -11.56 34.63
C ASN A 228 -24.20 -11.25 36.14
N GLY A 229 -24.36 -9.98 36.51
CA GLY A 229 -24.26 -9.56 37.91
C GLY A 229 -22.84 -9.70 38.44
N ALA A 230 -22.70 -10.16 39.68
CA ALA A 230 -21.42 -10.35 40.35
C ALA A 230 -20.78 -11.74 40.15
N GLU A 231 -21.28 -12.54 39.18
CA GLU A 231 -20.71 -13.84 38.87
C GLU A 231 -19.23 -13.73 38.47
N GLY A 232 -18.37 -14.60 39.02
CA GLY A 232 -16.92 -14.58 38.80
C GLY A 232 -16.12 -13.71 39.76
N TYR A 233 -16.77 -12.92 40.62
CA TYR A 233 -16.10 -12.04 41.59
C TYR A 233 -16.29 -12.51 43.03
N SER A 234 -15.32 -12.20 43.88
CA SER A 234 -15.38 -12.47 45.32
C SER A 234 -15.16 -11.20 46.14
N THR A 235 -15.91 -11.01 47.22
CA THR A 235 -15.71 -9.88 48.14
C THR A 235 -14.95 -10.31 49.39
N ALA A 236 -14.09 -9.44 49.92
CA ALA A 236 -13.37 -9.67 51.17
C ALA A 236 -13.32 -8.40 52.04
N ASN A 237 -13.04 -8.59 53.34
CA ASN A 237 -12.92 -7.53 54.35
C ASN A 237 -14.13 -6.59 54.40
N GLY A 238 -15.35 -7.11 54.18
CA GLY A 238 -16.59 -6.36 54.31
C GLY A 238 -16.96 -5.44 53.13
N MET A 239 -16.35 -5.61 51.95
CA MET A 239 -16.79 -4.91 50.72
C MET A 239 -18.24 -5.29 50.39
N HIS A 240 -19.09 -4.29 50.21
CA HIS A 240 -20.44 -4.46 49.67
C HIS A 240 -20.45 -4.09 48.19
N ILE A 241 -21.17 -4.87 47.37
CA ILE A 241 -21.29 -4.60 45.94
C ILE A 241 -22.76 -4.62 45.51
N GLU A 242 -23.11 -3.69 44.64
CA GLU A 242 -24.43 -3.62 44.02
C GLU A 242 -24.24 -3.56 42.51
N VAL A 243 -24.82 -4.51 41.78
CA VAL A 243 -24.79 -4.48 40.31
C VAL A 243 -26.17 -4.09 39.80
N SER A 244 -26.22 -2.99 39.04
CA SER A 244 -27.45 -2.51 38.40
C SER A 244 -27.11 -1.93 37.03
N ASN A 245 -27.90 -2.29 36.01
CA ASN A 245 -27.68 -1.87 34.61
C ASN A 245 -26.23 -2.09 34.12
N SER A 246 -25.65 -3.25 34.45
CA SER A 246 -24.26 -3.61 34.09
C SER A 246 -23.20 -2.65 34.65
N ILE A 247 -23.48 -1.97 35.76
CA ILE A 247 -22.52 -1.17 36.53
C ILE A 247 -22.41 -1.80 37.92
N CYS A 248 -21.19 -2.12 38.34
CA CYS A 248 -20.89 -2.62 39.68
C CYS A 248 -20.45 -1.47 40.60
N ARG A 249 -21.33 -1.09 41.53
CA ARG A 249 -21.01 -0.14 42.60
C ARG A 249 -20.34 -0.88 43.76
N CYS A 250 -19.06 -0.61 43.98
CA CYS A 250 -18.30 -1.11 45.12
C CYS A 250 -18.35 -0.11 46.26
N ILE A 251 -18.84 -0.51 47.44
CA ILE A 251 -19.01 0.34 48.62
C ILE A 251 -18.11 -0.14 49.76
N GLY A 252 -17.26 0.77 50.25
CA GLY A 252 -16.40 0.54 51.39
C GLY A 252 -17.16 0.60 52.71
N ASN A 253 -16.73 -0.21 53.68
CA ASN A 253 -17.38 -0.37 54.98
C ASN A 253 -16.45 0.08 56.14
N GLY A 254 -15.50 0.97 55.84
CA GLY A 254 -14.58 1.56 56.82
C GLY A 254 -13.44 0.68 57.31
N GLN A 255 -13.42 -0.61 56.95
CA GLN A 255 -12.25 -1.47 57.21
C GLN A 255 -11.14 -1.21 56.18
N ALA A 256 -9.88 -1.36 56.61
CA ALA A 256 -8.75 -1.29 55.70
C ALA A 256 -8.83 -2.40 54.64
N ASN A 257 -8.54 -2.06 53.38
CA ASN A 257 -8.46 -3.00 52.26
C ASN A 257 -9.76 -3.79 52.02
N ASN A 258 -10.94 -3.15 51.87
CA ASN A 258 -12.13 -3.87 51.35
C ASN A 258 -11.81 -4.26 49.91
N GLN A 259 -12.07 -5.52 49.53
CA GLN A 259 -11.60 -6.05 48.24
C GLN A 259 -12.73 -6.63 47.40
N LEU A 260 -12.64 -6.40 46.10
CA LEU A 260 -13.30 -7.19 45.06
C LEU A 260 -12.19 -7.98 44.33
N GLY A 261 -12.09 -9.27 44.61
CA GLY A 261 -11.11 -10.18 44.04
C GLY A 261 -11.51 -10.66 42.64
N ILE A 262 -10.54 -10.63 41.73
CA ILE A 262 -10.67 -11.13 40.35
C ILE A 262 -9.88 -12.45 40.28
N THR A 263 -10.59 -13.58 40.32
CA THR A 263 -9.96 -14.90 40.41
C THR A 263 -10.00 -15.60 39.05
N HIS A 264 -8.94 -15.43 38.27
CA HIS A 264 -8.75 -16.13 37.00
C HIS A 264 -7.32 -16.65 36.86
N THR A 265 -7.14 -17.73 36.10
CA THR A 265 -5.84 -18.34 35.84
C THR A 265 -5.05 -17.49 34.84
N MET A 266 -3.84 -17.10 35.21
CA MET A 266 -2.87 -16.42 34.34
C MET A 266 -1.57 -17.23 34.28
N GLU A 267 -0.80 -17.06 33.20
CA GLU A 267 0.47 -17.75 32.98
C GLU A 267 1.62 -16.98 33.64
N GLU A 268 2.36 -17.63 34.55
CA GLU A 268 3.53 -17.08 35.25
C GLU A 268 4.54 -16.45 34.25
N GLY A 269 5.05 -15.26 34.56
CA GLY A 269 6.06 -14.58 33.76
C GLY A 269 5.55 -14.00 32.43
N LYS A 270 4.26 -14.15 32.11
CA LYS A 270 3.65 -13.55 30.92
C LYS A 270 3.20 -12.13 31.20
N GLU A 271 3.29 -11.29 30.18
CA GLU A 271 2.88 -9.90 30.25
C GLU A 271 1.39 -9.73 29.92
N TYR A 272 0.67 -9.02 30.78
CA TYR A 272 -0.75 -8.76 30.69
C TYR A 272 -1.04 -7.26 30.73
N ILE A 273 -2.22 -6.91 30.24
CA ILE A 273 -2.83 -5.59 30.37
C ILE A 273 -4.11 -5.76 31.18
N VAL A 274 -4.22 -4.99 32.26
CA VAL A 274 -5.48 -4.79 32.99
C VAL A 274 -6.09 -3.47 32.57
N GLU A 275 -7.36 -3.51 32.25
CA GLU A 275 -8.19 -2.38 31.85
C GLU A 275 -9.40 -2.31 32.79
N VAL A 276 -9.56 -1.18 33.48
CA VAL A 276 -10.70 -0.92 34.37
C VAL A 276 -11.36 0.37 33.95
N VAL A 277 -12.59 0.27 33.48
CA VAL A 277 -13.42 1.43 33.15
C VAL A 277 -14.25 1.76 34.38
N THR A 278 -14.07 2.96 34.92
CA THR A 278 -14.73 3.40 36.14
C THR A 278 -15.71 4.53 35.86
N GLY A 279 -16.84 4.55 36.55
CA GLY A 279 -17.72 5.71 36.68
C GLY A 279 -17.28 6.63 37.82
N ASP A 280 -18.24 7.09 38.62
CA ASP A 280 -17.98 7.97 39.75
C ASP A 280 -17.15 7.27 40.83
N ILE A 281 -16.17 8.01 41.37
CA ILE A 281 -15.34 7.58 42.50
C ILE A 281 -15.41 8.66 43.57
N THR A 282 -15.87 8.30 44.77
CA THR A 282 -16.07 9.25 45.88
C THR A 282 -14.93 9.26 46.90
N HIS A 283 -13.89 8.44 46.70
CA HIS A 283 -12.71 8.38 47.56
C HIS A 283 -11.40 8.30 46.75
N PRO A 284 -10.37 9.11 47.07
CA PRO A 284 -9.12 9.20 46.28
C PRO A 284 -8.17 8.00 46.41
N ASP A 285 -8.53 6.99 47.21
CA ASP A 285 -7.73 5.76 47.39
C ASP A 285 -8.31 4.53 46.70
N ALA A 286 -9.39 4.69 45.93
CA ALA A 286 -9.86 3.64 45.03
C ALA A 286 -8.72 3.23 44.09
N ALA A 287 -8.39 1.95 44.09
CA ALA A 287 -7.21 1.44 43.41
C ALA A 287 -7.39 0.01 42.93
N ILE A 288 -6.63 -0.36 41.91
CA ILE A 288 -6.41 -1.75 41.55
C ILE A 288 -5.04 -2.19 42.06
N TYR A 289 -4.98 -3.32 42.75
CA TYR A 289 -3.75 -3.98 43.14
C TYR A 289 -3.44 -5.09 42.17
N ILE A 290 -2.22 -5.08 41.65
CA ILE A 290 -1.75 -6.00 40.61
C ILE A 290 -0.37 -6.49 41.04
N SER A 291 -0.22 -7.80 41.24
CA SER A 291 1.05 -8.43 41.64
C SER A 291 1.80 -7.66 42.76
N GLY A 292 1.06 -7.25 43.81
CA GLY A 292 1.60 -6.54 44.97
C GLY A 292 1.71 -5.01 44.85
N VAL A 293 1.51 -4.43 43.67
CA VAL A 293 1.62 -2.97 43.42
C VAL A 293 0.24 -2.31 43.38
N LYS A 294 0.09 -1.15 44.04
CA LYS A 294 -1.15 -0.37 44.07
C LYS A 294 -1.18 0.68 42.95
N HIS A 295 -2.20 0.63 42.11
CA HIS A 295 -2.45 1.61 41.05
C HIS A 295 -3.73 2.39 41.35
N LYS A 296 -3.61 3.70 41.60
CA LYS A 296 -4.79 4.56 41.85
C LYS A 296 -5.65 4.69 40.60
N LEU A 297 -6.96 4.53 40.78
CA LEU A 297 -7.94 4.68 39.72
C LEU A 297 -8.44 6.12 39.65
N ARG A 298 -8.74 6.57 38.44
CA ARG A 298 -9.34 7.88 38.14
C ARG A 298 -10.80 7.66 37.79
N ALA A 299 -11.68 8.56 38.23
CA ALA A 299 -13.11 8.48 37.93
C ALA A 299 -13.41 8.78 36.46
N ASN A 300 -14.49 8.19 35.93
CA ASN A 300 -15.07 8.49 34.61
C ASN A 300 -14.06 8.41 33.44
N THR A 301 -13.16 7.41 33.46
CA THR A 301 -12.11 7.21 32.44
C THR A 301 -11.68 5.75 32.38
N HIS A 302 -10.95 5.41 31.33
CA HIS A 302 -10.31 4.12 31.17
C HIS A 302 -8.96 4.07 31.91
N ASN A 303 -8.88 3.22 32.93
CA ASN A 303 -7.64 2.99 33.68
C ASN A 303 -6.93 1.76 33.11
N ARG A 304 -5.71 1.93 32.59
CA ARG A 304 -4.95 0.85 31.97
C ARG A 304 -3.60 0.66 32.63
N VAL A 305 -3.25 -0.58 32.95
CA VAL A 305 -1.98 -0.96 33.57
C VAL A 305 -1.41 -2.19 32.88
N LYS A 306 -0.13 -2.14 32.51
CA LYS A 306 0.62 -3.29 31.98
C LYS A 306 1.48 -3.88 33.09
N PHE A 307 1.53 -5.21 33.19
CA PHE A 307 2.31 -5.90 34.22
C PHE A 307 2.76 -7.28 33.77
N ILE A 308 3.81 -7.81 34.40
CA ILE A 308 4.21 -9.22 34.27
C ILE A 308 3.58 -9.96 35.44
N TYR A 309 2.88 -11.06 35.16
CA TYR A 309 2.20 -11.83 36.19
C TYR A 309 3.20 -12.66 37.03
N ASP A 310 3.05 -12.58 38.35
CA ASP A 310 3.81 -13.33 39.36
C ASP A 310 2.83 -14.04 40.31
N SER A 311 2.89 -15.36 40.34
CA SER A 311 2.02 -16.27 41.08
C SER A 311 2.29 -16.31 42.59
N VAL A 312 3.31 -15.59 43.08
CA VAL A 312 3.55 -15.43 44.52
C VAL A 312 2.39 -14.68 45.22
N TYR A 313 1.56 -13.94 44.48
CA TYR A 313 0.43 -13.17 45.03
C TYR A 313 -0.90 -13.94 44.96
N PHE A 314 -1.57 -14.09 46.12
CA PHE A 314 -2.84 -14.84 46.26
C PHE A 314 -4.01 -14.30 45.42
N TYR A 315 -4.06 -12.99 45.19
CA TYR A 315 -4.95 -12.37 44.20
C TYR A 315 -4.09 -11.76 43.10
N PRO A 316 -4.23 -12.22 41.85
CA PRO A 316 -3.41 -11.71 40.77
C PRO A 316 -3.79 -10.26 40.42
N CYS A 317 -5.09 -9.94 40.53
CA CYS A 317 -5.66 -8.60 40.46
C CYS A 317 -6.80 -8.47 41.48
N ARG A 318 -6.90 -7.33 42.17
CA ARG A 318 -8.07 -7.01 43.03
C ARG A 318 -8.33 -5.51 43.08
N PHE A 319 -9.59 -5.13 43.10
CA PHE A 319 -9.99 -3.76 43.37
C PHE A 319 -10.06 -3.52 44.88
N GLU A 320 -9.54 -2.38 45.36
CA GLU A 320 -9.57 -1.99 46.77
C GLU A 320 -10.22 -0.61 47.02
N LEU A 321 -11.00 -0.55 48.11
CA LEU A 321 -11.59 0.67 48.67
C LEU A 321 -11.62 0.52 50.22
N ALA A 322 -11.33 1.57 50.99
CA ALA A 322 -11.10 1.42 52.45
C ALA A 322 -11.95 2.34 53.35
N SER A 323 -12.88 3.12 52.77
CA SER A 323 -13.57 4.19 53.50
C SER A 323 -15.07 3.95 53.59
N ASP A 324 -15.63 4.09 54.79
CA ASP A 324 -17.03 3.81 55.11
C ASP A 324 -17.99 4.71 54.31
N GLY A 325 -19.01 4.10 53.71
CA GLY A 325 -20.03 4.78 52.90
C GLY A 325 -19.50 5.43 51.62
N LYS A 326 -18.22 5.25 51.28
CA LYS A 326 -17.65 5.69 50.00
C LYS A 326 -17.80 4.59 48.97
N TYR A 327 -17.97 4.99 47.72
CA TYR A 327 -18.14 4.09 46.60
C TYR A 327 -17.27 4.43 45.39
N ALA A 328 -17.08 3.41 44.54
CA ALA A 328 -16.58 3.52 43.18
C ALA A 328 -17.45 2.66 42.25
N ASP A 329 -17.85 3.23 41.12
CA ASP A 329 -18.60 2.51 40.10
C ASP A 329 -17.62 1.90 39.08
N LEU A 330 -17.73 0.59 38.84
CA LEU A 330 -16.97 -0.15 37.83
C LEU A 330 -17.92 -0.48 36.68
N ARG A 331 -17.58 -0.05 35.47
CA ARG A 331 -18.34 -0.33 34.24
C ARG A 331 -17.82 -1.56 33.53
N SER A 332 -16.50 -1.73 33.48
CA SER A 332 -15.90 -2.95 32.96
C SER A 332 -14.52 -3.22 33.54
N ILE A 333 -14.15 -4.50 33.57
CA ILE A 333 -12.83 -5.01 33.91
C ILE A 333 -12.39 -5.99 32.82
N SER A 334 -11.22 -5.76 32.22
CA SER A 334 -10.59 -6.66 31.25
C SER A 334 -9.18 -6.98 31.69
N ILE A 335 -8.78 -8.24 31.50
CA ILE A 335 -7.40 -8.69 31.71
C ILE A 335 -7.02 -9.55 30.51
N LYS A 336 -6.05 -9.13 29.71
CA LYS A 336 -5.63 -9.88 28.51
C LYS A 336 -4.12 -9.92 28.36
N PRO A 337 -3.55 -10.99 27.76
CA PRO A 337 -2.17 -10.98 27.33
C PRO A 337 -1.85 -9.71 26.54
N ALA A 338 -0.68 -9.10 26.77
CA ALA A 338 -0.29 -7.87 26.08
C ALA A 338 -0.16 -8.04 24.56
N THR A 339 -0.07 -9.29 24.09
CA THR A 339 0.08 -9.68 22.69
C THR A 339 -1.25 -9.98 22.01
N GLU A 340 -2.34 -10.08 22.78
CA GLU A 340 -3.70 -10.38 22.31
C GLU A 340 -4.52 -9.11 22.15
N GLN A 341 -5.15 -8.95 20.99
CA GLN A 341 -5.99 -7.80 20.67
C GLN A 341 -7.28 -8.22 19.96
N VAL A 342 -8.37 -7.51 20.23
CA VAL A 342 -9.60 -7.64 19.47
C VAL A 342 -9.40 -7.06 18.07
N ILE A 343 -9.80 -7.80 17.04
CA ILE A 343 -9.72 -7.36 15.66
C ILE A 343 -10.86 -6.35 15.42
N THR A 344 -10.54 -5.07 15.53
CA THR A 344 -11.46 -3.94 15.23
C THR A 344 -11.09 -3.20 13.94
N SER A 345 -9.91 -3.48 13.38
CA SER A 345 -9.47 -3.04 12.07
C SER A 345 -8.47 -4.05 11.50
N ARG A 346 -8.49 -4.23 10.17
CA ARG A 346 -7.56 -5.10 9.46
C ARG A 346 -7.46 -4.73 7.99
N LYS A 347 -6.40 -5.18 7.31
CA LYS A 347 -6.33 -5.23 5.84
C LYS A 347 -6.53 -6.66 5.34
N ASP A 348 -7.41 -6.85 4.37
CA ASP A 348 -7.57 -8.15 3.68
C ASP A 348 -6.69 -8.18 2.42
N LEU A 349 -6.02 -9.31 2.16
CA LEU A 349 -5.14 -9.48 0.99
C LEU A 349 -5.89 -10.14 -0.16
N VAL A 350 -5.84 -9.49 -1.33
CA VAL A 350 -6.29 -10.03 -2.61
C VAL A 350 -5.08 -10.43 -3.43
N PHE A 351 -5.07 -11.67 -3.95
CA PHE A 351 -3.99 -12.15 -4.83
C PHE A 351 -4.51 -13.14 -5.88
N LEU A 352 -3.78 -13.26 -6.98
CA LEU A 352 -3.99 -14.28 -8.00
C LEU A 352 -3.19 -15.53 -7.65
N GLU A 353 -3.84 -16.69 -7.58
CA GLU A 353 -3.18 -17.99 -7.49
C GLU A 353 -3.28 -18.70 -8.84
N SER A 354 -2.15 -19.16 -9.39
CA SER A 354 -2.09 -19.90 -10.66
C SER A 354 -1.36 -21.22 -10.49
N TRP A 355 -1.83 -22.31 -11.09
CA TRP A 355 -1.21 -23.63 -10.99
C TRP A 355 -1.47 -24.49 -12.22
N HIS A 356 -0.59 -25.46 -12.45
CA HIS A 356 -0.75 -26.44 -13.50
C HIS A 356 -1.50 -27.66 -12.96
N GLU A 357 -2.46 -28.18 -13.73
CA GLU A 357 -3.21 -29.37 -13.29
C GLU A 357 -3.62 -30.26 -14.46
N LYS A 358 -3.52 -31.58 -14.26
CA LYS A 358 -4.07 -32.56 -15.19
C LYS A 358 -5.57 -32.42 -15.24
N ILE A 359 -6.12 -32.26 -16.45
CA ILE A 359 -7.57 -32.20 -16.66
C ILE A 359 -8.24 -33.48 -16.16
N ALA A 360 -7.59 -34.63 -16.33
CA ALA A 360 -8.10 -35.94 -15.95
C ALA A 360 -8.32 -36.12 -14.43
N ASP A 361 -7.56 -35.42 -13.58
CA ASP A 361 -7.62 -35.63 -12.11
C ASP A 361 -8.98 -35.21 -11.52
N LYS A 362 -9.63 -34.20 -12.12
CA LYS A 362 -10.97 -33.73 -11.73
C LYS A 362 -12.01 -33.87 -12.84
N ASP A 363 -11.60 -34.38 -14.01
CA ASP A 363 -12.41 -34.54 -15.20
C ASP A 363 -13.19 -33.26 -15.60
N VAL A 364 -12.56 -32.10 -15.45
CA VAL A 364 -13.17 -30.78 -15.71
C VAL A 364 -12.20 -29.85 -16.42
N VAL A 365 -12.73 -29.05 -17.36
CA VAL A 365 -12.02 -27.95 -18.01
C VAL A 365 -12.80 -26.65 -17.81
N TYR A 366 -12.08 -25.56 -17.59
CA TYR A 366 -12.66 -24.23 -17.39
C TYR A 366 -12.28 -23.30 -18.55
N PRO A 367 -13.20 -22.45 -19.04
CA PRO A 367 -12.82 -21.37 -19.95
C PRO A 367 -11.71 -20.52 -19.35
N LEU A 368 -10.67 -20.28 -20.14
CA LEU A 368 -9.48 -19.45 -19.80
C LEU A 368 -8.65 -19.98 -18.62
N GLY A 369 -8.93 -21.19 -18.14
CA GLY A 369 -8.37 -21.70 -16.89
C GLY A 369 -8.98 -21.06 -15.63
N ASN A 370 -10.02 -20.25 -15.75
CA ASN A 370 -10.67 -19.57 -14.63
C ASN A 370 -11.56 -20.54 -13.83
N VAL A 371 -11.07 -21.02 -12.67
CA VAL A 371 -11.88 -21.94 -11.84
C VAL A 371 -13.03 -21.24 -11.12
N GLN A 372 -13.17 -19.93 -11.28
CA GLN A 372 -14.24 -19.07 -10.77
C GLN A 372 -15.08 -18.49 -11.91
N TYR A 373 -15.05 -19.09 -13.11
CA TYR A 373 -15.76 -18.55 -14.27
C TYR A 373 -17.26 -18.42 -13.99
N GLY A 374 -17.81 -17.21 -14.16
CA GLY A 374 -19.16 -16.85 -13.71
C GLY A 374 -20.28 -17.00 -14.74
N ALA A 375 -19.97 -17.32 -16.01
CA ALA A 375 -20.98 -17.49 -17.05
C ALA A 375 -21.36 -18.97 -17.23
N SER A 376 -22.65 -19.24 -17.43
CA SER A 376 -23.20 -20.60 -17.59
C SER A 376 -23.03 -21.19 -18.99
N ALA A 377 -22.40 -20.46 -19.91
CA ALA A 377 -22.11 -20.92 -21.26
C ALA A 377 -20.81 -20.31 -21.79
N TYR A 378 -20.14 -21.04 -22.70
CA TYR A 378 -18.97 -20.58 -23.44
C TYR A 378 -19.00 -21.11 -24.87
N GLU A 379 -18.97 -20.23 -25.87
CA GLU A 379 -19.02 -20.60 -27.31
C GLU A 379 -20.11 -21.61 -27.70
N GLY A 380 -21.32 -21.41 -27.14
CA GLY A 380 -22.47 -22.27 -27.34
C GLY A 380 -22.43 -23.60 -26.57
N ILE A 381 -21.44 -23.81 -25.70
CA ILE A 381 -21.33 -24.97 -24.80
C ILE A 381 -21.93 -24.58 -23.45
N THR A 382 -22.92 -25.34 -22.97
CA THR A 382 -23.47 -25.20 -21.62
C THR A 382 -22.45 -25.67 -20.58
N LEU A 383 -22.26 -24.88 -19.53
CA LEU A 383 -21.34 -25.15 -18.43
C LEU A 383 -22.11 -25.51 -17.14
N ALA A 384 -21.46 -26.24 -16.24
CA ALA A 384 -21.98 -26.64 -14.94
C ALA A 384 -21.06 -26.18 -13.80
N ASN A 385 -21.64 -25.81 -12.67
CA ASN A 385 -20.92 -25.32 -11.48
C ASN A 385 -20.95 -26.30 -10.29
N THR A 386 -21.29 -27.57 -10.56
CA THR A 386 -21.39 -28.65 -9.58
C THR A 386 -20.38 -29.78 -9.82
N LEU A 387 -19.40 -29.55 -10.70
CA LEU A 387 -18.44 -30.56 -11.13
C LEU A 387 -17.34 -30.83 -10.10
N VAL A 388 -17.11 -29.89 -9.18
CA VAL A 388 -16.11 -29.95 -8.11
C VAL A 388 -16.70 -29.44 -6.80
N ALA A 389 -16.03 -29.71 -5.67
CA ALA A 389 -16.40 -29.16 -4.37
C ALA A 389 -16.33 -27.62 -4.38
N GLN A 390 -17.26 -26.96 -3.68
CA GLN A 390 -17.38 -25.49 -3.67
C GLN A 390 -16.08 -24.79 -3.25
N GLY A 391 -15.39 -25.33 -2.24
CA GLY A 391 -14.13 -24.79 -1.73
C GLY A 391 -13.00 -24.67 -2.77
N TYR A 392 -13.06 -25.43 -3.86
CA TYR A 392 -12.08 -25.36 -4.95
C TYR A 392 -12.09 -24.01 -5.70
N SER A 393 -13.27 -23.37 -5.76
CA SER A 393 -13.51 -22.09 -6.44
C SER A 393 -13.75 -20.93 -5.46
N ALA A 394 -13.69 -21.17 -4.15
CA ALA A 394 -13.90 -20.13 -3.14
C ALA A 394 -12.81 -19.05 -3.19
N PHE A 395 -13.18 -17.80 -2.86
CA PHE A 395 -12.18 -16.73 -2.68
C PHE A 395 -11.30 -16.96 -1.45
N GLY A 396 -11.83 -17.57 -0.40
CA GLY A 396 -11.09 -17.88 0.82
C GLY A 396 -11.90 -18.79 1.72
N GLN A 397 -11.36 -19.15 2.88
CA GLN A 397 -12.01 -20.05 3.83
C GLN A 397 -13.40 -19.56 4.28
N TRP A 398 -13.62 -18.24 4.28
CA TRP A 398 -14.88 -17.60 4.65
C TRP A 398 -15.98 -17.70 3.58
N ASP A 399 -15.63 -18.02 2.33
CA ASP A 399 -16.57 -18.04 1.21
C ASP A 399 -17.18 -19.42 0.99
N SER A 400 -18.45 -19.55 1.35
CA SER A 400 -19.24 -20.77 1.22
C SER A 400 -20.14 -20.83 -0.03
N SER A 401 -20.07 -19.81 -0.91
CA SER A 401 -21.08 -19.59 -1.95
C SER A 401 -20.53 -19.65 -3.37
N THR A 402 -19.31 -19.17 -3.61
CA THR A 402 -18.76 -19.05 -4.96
C THR A 402 -18.48 -20.41 -5.58
N LYS A 403 -18.90 -20.59 -6.84
CA LYS A 403 -18.66 -21.79 -7.64
C LYS A 403 -18.29 -21.38 -9.06
N GLY A 404 -17.30 -22.06 -9.66
CA GLY A 404 -16.96 -21.82 -11.06
C GLY A 404 -17.72 -22.73 -12.02
N TYR A 405 -18.14 -22.16 -13.15
CA TYR A 405 -18.74 -22.88 -14.26
C TYR A 405 -17.66 -23.48 -15.17
N GLY A 406 -17.63 -24.81 -15.26
CA GLY A 406 -16.75 -25.57 -16.16
C GLY A 406 -17.54 -26.60 -16.96
N VAL A 407 -16.84 -27.45 -17.71
CA VAL A 407 -17.46 -28.58 -18.40
C VAL A 407 -16.70 -29.86 -18.16
N LYS A 408 -17.44 -30.96 -18.03
CA LYS A 408 -16.87 -32.28 -17.80
C LYS A 408 -16.15 -32.78 -19.05
N TRP A 409 -14.86 -33.09 -18.92
CA TRP A 409 -13.98 -33.35 -20.05
C TRP A 409 -14.28 -34.67 -20.77
N SER A 410 -14.51 -35.74 -20.00
CA SER A 410 -14.81 -37.08 -20.52
C SER A 410 -16.10 -37.15 -21.33
N THR A 411 -17.09 -36.30 -21.03
CA THR A 411 -18.39 -36.27 -21.71
C THR A 411 -18.49 -35.26 -22.85
N LEU A 412 -17.45 -34.43 -23.03
CA LEU A 412 -17.43 -33.42 -24.08
C LEU A 412 -17.26 -34.07 -25.45
N SER A 413 -18.04 -33.65 -26.46
CA SER A 413 -17.85 -34.14 -27.83
C SER A 413 -16.49 -33.70 -28.39
N ASP A 414 -15.94 -34.45 -29.34
CA ASP A 414 -14.62 -34.12 -29.92
C ASP A 414 -14.60 -32.74 -30.58
N ALA A 415 -15.70 -32.34 -31.24
CA ALA A 415 -15.85 -31.01 -31.80
C ALA A 415 -15.75 -29.90 -30.73
N ASN A 416 -16.34 -30.11 -29.55
CA ASN A 416 -16.26 -29.16 -28.45
C ASN A 416 -14.92 -29.23 -27.71
N ARG A 417 -14.27 -30.40 -27.59
CA ARG A 417 -12.89 -30.50 -27.09
C ARG A 417 -11.94 -29.67 -27.95
N ILE A 418 -12.06 -29.76 -29.27
CA ILE A 418 -11.24 -29.00 -30.21
C ILE A 418 -11.37 -27.49 -30.00
N LYS A 419 -12.56 -26.97 -29.63
CA LYS A 419 -12.72 -25.54 -29.30
C LYS A 419 -11.82 -25.13 -28.12
N PHE A 420 -11.80 -25.96 -27.06
CA PHE A 420 -10.94 -25.70 -25.90
C PHE A 420 -9.44 -25.85 -26.24
N LEU A 421 -9.07 -26.85 -27.04
CA LEU A 421 -7.66 -27.13 -27.36
C LEU A 421 -7.05 -26.13 -28.35
N LYS A 422 -7.84 -25.56 -29.26
CA LYS A 422 -7.36 -24.61 -30.28
C LYS A 422 -7.11 -23.21 -29.75
N ASN A 423 -7.81 -22.79 -28.69
CA ASN A 423 -7.67 -21.46 -28.16
C ASN A 423 -6.49 -21.41 -27.16
N PRO A 424 -5.37 -20.72 -27.49
CA PRO A 424 -4.20 -20.67 -26.63
C PRO A 424 -4.48 -19.97 -25.28
N GLU A 425 -5.48 -19.09 -25.20
CA GLU A 425 -5.86 -18.39 -23.95
C GLU A 425 -6.49 -19.33 -22.91
N HIS A 426 -6.83 -20.57 -23.29
CA HIS A 426 -7.22 -21.61 -22.33
C HIS A 426 -6.05 -22.25 -21.60
N ASN A 427 -4.81 -21.95 -22.03
CA ASN A 427 -3.57 -22.47 -21.46
C ASN A 427 -3.58 -23.99 -21.28
N ILE A 428 -4.00 -24.71 -22.31
CA ILE A 428 -4.00 -26.18 -22.35
C ILE A 428 -2.81 -26.66 -23.19
N TYR A 429 -2.03 -27.57 -22.64
CA TYR A 429 -0.96 -28.26 -23.36
C TYR A 429 -1.02 -29.78 -23.12
N TYR A 430 -0.47 -30.53 -24.06
CA TYR A 430 -0.28 -31.97 -23.91
C TYR A 430 1.12 -32.28 -23.43
N ASP A 431 1.21 -32.98 -22.31
CA ASP A 431 2.46 -33.50 -21.75
C ASP A 431 2.65 -34.95 -22.24
N PRO A 432 3.60 -35.21 -23.15
CA PRO A 432 3.82 -36.55 -23.70
C PRO A 432 4.42 -37.53 -22.69
N GLU A 433 5.13 -37.04 -21.67
CA GLU A 433 5.72 -37.89 -20.62
C GLU A 433 4.64 -38.33 -19.64
N ALA A 434 3.81 -37.38 -19.19
CA ALA A 434 2.67 -37.66 -18.32
C ALA A 434 1.48 -38.30 -19.06
N LYS A 435 1.49 -38.28 -20.40
CA LYS A 435 0.40 -38.70 -21.30
C LYS A 435 -0.93 -38.04 -20.95
N ALA A 436 -0.90 -36.76 -20.58
CA ALA A 436 -2.04 -36.04 -20.03
C ALA A 436 -2.19 -34.64 -20.62
N TYR A 437 -3.44 -34.17 -20.71
CA TYR A 437 -3.72 -32.76 -20.93
C TYR A 437 -3.58 -32.02 -19.61
N ILE A 438 -2.75 -30.98 -19.62
CA ILE A 438 -2.56 -30.08 -18.50
C ILE A 438 -3.25 -28.76 -18.85
N GLN A 439 -4.05 -28.24 -17.93
CA GLN A 439 -4.55 -26.87 -18.00
C GLN A 439 -3.83 -26.04 -16.94
N VAL A 440 -3.31 -24.87 -17.32
CA VAL A 440 -2.92 -23.86 -16.33
C VAL A 440 -4.17 -23.13 -15.88
N ARG A 441 -4.47 -23.26 -14.59
CA ARG A 441 -5.68 -22.75 -13.95
C ARG A 441 -5.33 -21.58 -13.05
N TYR A 442 -6.32 -20.73 -12.80
CA TYR A 442 -6.17 -19.63 -11.86
C TYR A 442 -7.44 -19.39 -11.05
N ARG A 443 -7.25 -18.75 -9.88
CA ARG A 443 -8.32 -18.11 -9.08
C ARG A 443 -7.81 -16.83 -8.44
N ILE A 444 -8.72 -15.95 -8.10
CA ILE A 444 -8.48 -14.85 -7.16
C ILE A 444 -8.80 -15.36 -5.75
N ARG A 445 -7.90 -15.10 -4.82
CA ARG A 445 -8.11 -15.36 -3.39
C ARG A 445 -8.17 -14.07 -2.59
N VAL A 446 -8.95 -14.09 -1.51
CA VAL A 446 -9.11 -13.01 -0.54
C VAL A 446 -8.95 -13.57 0.86
N ILE A 447 -7.87 -13.18 1.52
CA ILE A 447 -7.50 -13.66 2.85
C ILE A 447 -7.83 -12.59 3.88
N GLU A 448 -8.62 -13.00 4.88
CA GLU A 448 -8.94 -12.18 6.03
C GLU A 448 -7.67 -11.89 6.83
N GLY A 449 -7.25 -10.63 6.92
CA GLY A 449 -6.09 -10.26 7.74
C GLY A 449 -6.37 -10.37 9.24
N HIS A 450 -5.32 -10.39 10.07
CA HIS A 450 -5.45 -10.41 11.53
C HIS A 450 -5.17 -9.05 12.19
N GLY A 451 -4.97 -8.01 11.37
CA GLY A 451 -4.67 -6.63 11.74
C GLY A 451 -4.30 -5.82 10.51
N ASP A 452 -3.81 -4.59 10.69
CA ASP A 452 -3.55 -3.67 9.58
C ASP A 452 -2.16 -3.86 8.92
N ASN A 453 -1.21 -4.47 9.64
CA ASN A 453 0.19 -4.53 9.23
C ASN A 453 0.56 -5.92 8.68
N TRP A 454 0.70 -6.04 7.36
CA TRP A 454 1.20 -7.23 6.70
C TRP A 454 2.73 -7.21 6.61
N TYR A 455 3.38 -8.37 6.74
CA TYR A 455 4.84 -8.48 6.76
C TYR A 455 5.47 -8.62 5.36
N GLY A 456 4.92 -9.49 4.52
CA GLY A 456 5.42 -9.76 3.17
C GLY A 456 4.33 -9.75 2.10
N PRO A 457 3.51 -8.69 1.96
CA PRO A 457 2.42 -8.66 0.97
C PRO A 457 2.92 -8.41 -0.46
N THR A 458 4.18 -8.00 -0.67
CA THR A 458 4.77 -7.74 -1.98
C THR A 458 6.05 -8.53 -2.18
N ALA A 459 6.23 -9.10 -3.38
CA ALA A 459 7.26 -10.09 -3.70
C ALA A 459 8.72 -9.59 -3.65
N THR A 460 8.95 -8.36 -3.16
CA THR A 460 10.27 -7.74 -3.00
C THR A 460 10.50 -7.14 -1.60
N GLN A 461 9.49 -7.21 -0.72
CA GLN A 461 9.55 -6.74 0.67
C GLN A 461 9.47 -7.92 1.67
N GLY A 462 9.81 -7.66 2.94
CA GLY A 462 9.59 -8.60 4.04
C GLY A 462 10.56 -9.80 4.14
N SER A 463 10.02 -10.93 4.62
CA SER A 463 10.70 -12.24 4.88
C SER A 463 11.13 -12.98 3.61
N GLY A 464 10.60 -12.58 2.45
CA GLY A 464 10.61 -13.40 1.24
C GLY A 464 9.44 -14.39 1.17
N TYR A 465 8.49 -14.34 2.11
CA TYR A 465 7.26 -15.13 2.09
C TYR A 465 6.03 -14.25 1.86
N LEU A 466 4.94 -14.86 1.40
CA LEU A 466 3.63 -14.22 1.40
C LEU A 466 2.96 -14.45 2.76
N ASP A 467 3.13 -13.50 3.66
CA ASP A 467 2.81 -13.67 5.08
C ASP A 467 2.24 -12.41 5.76
N PHE A 468 1.44 -12.64 6.79
CA PHE A 468 0.94 -11.58 7.67
C PHE A 468 1.97 -11.26 8.76
N SER A 469 2.58 -12.29 9.33
CA SER A 469 3.66 -12.22 10.30
C SER A 469 4.66 -13.35 10.04
N PRO A 470 5.87 -13.32 10.64
CA PRO A 470 6.83 -14.43 10.52
C PRO A 470 6.34 -15.80 11.00
N ARG A 471 5.16 -15.87 11.62
CA ARG A 471 4.51 -17.12 12.07
C ARG A 471 3.34 -17.52 11.16
N GLU A 472 2.82 -16.60 10.35
CA GLU A 472 1.54 -16.76 9.67
C GLU A 472 1.72 -16.61 8.16
N HIS A 473 2.05 -17.74 7.53
CA HIS A 473 2.21 -17.80 6.10
C HIS A 473 0.89 -18.20 5.43
N ILE A 474 0.66 -17.67 4.22
CA ILE A 474 -0.45 -18.10 3.39
C ILE A 474 -0.16 -19.50 2.86
N ARG A 475 -1.11 -20.41 3.07
CA ARG A 475 -1.05 -21.77 2.56
C ARG A 475 -1.43 -21.81 1.07
N PRO A 476 -0.60 -22.42 0.20
CA PRO A 476 -0.98 -22.76 -1.16
C PRO A 476 -2.14 -23.73 -1.17
N GLN A 477 -3.18 -23.38 -1.92
CA GLN A 477 -4.33 -24.23 -2.15
C GLN A 477 -4.14 -25.01 -3.46
N GLY A 478 -3.64 -24.38 -4.52
CA GLY A 478 -3.41 -24.98 -5.83
C GLY A 478 -4.52 -25.94 -6.29
N MET A 479 -4.14 -27.16 -6.65
CA MET A 479 -5.03 -28.25 -7.07
C MET A 479 -5.84 -28.93 -5.95
N ARG A 480 -5.75 -28.48 -4.69
CA ARG A 480 -6.45 -29.12 -3.55
C ARG A 480 -7.92 -28.76 -3.54
N VAL A 481 -8.77 -29.73 -3.17
CA VAL A 481 -10.24 -29.59 -3.10
C VAL A 481 -10.77 -29.30 -1.70
N GLU A 482 -9.98 -29.58 -0.67
CA GLU A 482 -10.36 -29.35 0.73
C GLU A 482 -10.23 -27.88 1.10
N THR A 483 -11.20 -27.36 1.86
CA THR A 483 -11.09 -26.09 2.60
C THR A 483 -10.15 -26.26 3.78
N ALA A 484 -8.87 -26.43 3.48
CA ALA A 484 -7.81 -26.26 4.46
C ALA A 484 -7.81 -24.84 5.01
N SER A 485 -7.24 -24.64 6.21
CA SER A 485 -7.01 -23.30 6.73
C SER A 485 -6.17 -22.48 5.74
N ASP A 486 -6.59 -21.23 5.51
CA ASP A 486 -5.85 -20.25 4.70
C ASP A 486 -4.46 -19.98 5.28
N TRP A 487 -4.29 -20.20 6.58
CA TRP A 487 -3.10 -19.94 7.37
C TRP A 487 -2.37 -21.22 7.75
N ARG A 488 -1.03 -21.16 7.78
CA ARG A 488 -0.21 -22.24 8.31
C ARG A 488 1.11 -21.75 8.88
N MET A 489 1.46 -22.25 10.06
CA MET A 489 2.83 -22.20 10.54
C MET A 489 3.67 -23.26 9.80
N GLY A 490 4.66 -22.82 9.02
CA GLY A 490 5.53 -23.70 8.24
C GLY A 490 4.97 -24.10 6.87
N TYR A 491 5.34 -25.29 6.39
CA TYR A 491 5.13 -25.70 4.99
C TYR A 491 3.83 -26.48 4.75
N PRO A 492 3.21 -26.39 3.56
CA PRO A 492 3.65 -25.59 2.42
C PRO A 492 3.23 -24.13 2.55
N LEU A 493 4.02 -23.25 1.96
CA LEU A 493 3.88 -21.79 1.97
C LEU A 493 4.24 -21.20 0.60
N PHE A 494 3.97 -19.91 0.38
CA PHE A 494 4.43 -19.16 -0.78
C PHE A 494 5.74 -18.40 -0.48
N ALA A 495 6.77 -18.58 -1.31
CA ALA A 495 8.08 -17.94 -1.17
C ALA A 495 8.55 -17.30 -2.50
N ASN A 496 9.27 -16.18 -2.42
CA ASN A 496 9.81 -15.47 -3.58
C ASN A 496 11.25 -15.91 -3.93
N GLY A 497 11.76 -15.43 -5.06
CA GLY A 497 13.09 -15.78 -5.58
C GLY A 497 14.27 -15.41 -4.67
N THR A 498 14.13 -14.44 -3.76
CA THR A 498 15.19 -14.06 -2.80
C THR A 498 15.49 -15.14 -1.77
N PHE A 499 14.64 -16.16 -1.64
CA PHE A 499 14.85 -17.28 -0.72
C PHE A 499 15.60 -18.48 -1.35
N SER A 500 16.07 -18.34 -2.59
CA SER A 500 16.87 -19.37 -3.28
C SER A 500 18.21 -19.58 -2.57
N THR A 501 18.53 -20.81 -2.18
CA THR A 501 19.82 -21.15 -1.53
C THR A 501 20.67 -22.01 -2.44
N ALA A 502 22.00 -22.00 -2.28
CA ALA A 502 22.92 -22.84 -3.05
C ALA A 502 22.64 -24.36 -2.93
N ARG A 503 21.95 -24.81 -1.86
CA ARG A 503 21.52 -26.22 -1.69
C ARG A 503 20.18 -26.53 -2.37
N TYR A 504 19.32 -25.53 -2.59
CA TYR A 504 17.97 -25.66 -3.16
C TYR A 504 17.70 -24.46 -4.07
N PRO A 505 18.20 -24.47 -5.31
CA PRO A 505 17.96 -23.38 -6.25
C PRO A 505 16.48 -23.37 -6.61
N MET A 506 15.79 -22.27 -6.27
CA MET A 506 14.44 -22.05 -6.80
C MET A 506 14.57 -21.67 -8.28
N GLU A 507 13.88 -22.41 -9.14
CA GLU A 507 13.84 -22.15 -10.59
C GLU A 507 13.03 -20.89 -10.95
N HIS A 508 12.22 -20.38 -10.02
CA HIS A 508 11.36 -19.21 -10.22
C HIS A 508 11.97 -17.98 -9.52
N GLN A 509 12.87 -17.28 -10.23
CA GLN A 509 13.52 -16.06 -9.74
C GLN A 509 12.85 -14.76 -10.23
N ASP A 510 11.69 -14.88 -10.90
CA ASP A 510 10.99 -13.73 -11.48
C ASP A 510 10.53 -12.75 -10.39
N VAL A 511 10.85 -11.47 -10.58
CA VAL A 511 10.33 -10.39 -9.73
C VAL A 511 8.82 -10.33 -9.84
N GLY A 512 8.13 -10.13 -8.71
CA GLY A 512 6.66 -10.05 -8.65
C GLY A 512 5.94 -11.37 -8.41
N LEU A 513 6.67 -12.47 -8.20
CA LEU A 513 6.13 -13.81 -8.07
C LEU A 513 6.48 -14.48 -6.73
N TYR A 514 5.52 -15.22 -6.17
CA TYR A 514 5.79 -16.24 -5.16
C TYR A 514 5.50 -17.63 -5.73
N GLY A 515 6.36 -18.60 -5.44
CA GLY A 515 6.16 -20.02 -5.75
C GLY A 515 5.81 -20.84 -4.50
N ALA A 516 4.98 -21.86 -4.66
CA ALA A 516 4.62 -22.79 -3.60
C ALA A 516 5.80 -23.71 -3.26
N VAL A 517 6.21 -23.72 -1.99
CA VAL A 517 7.32 -24.53 -1.48
C VAL A 517 6.86 -25.47 -0.36
N ALA A 518 7.45 -26.66 -0.34
CA ALA A 518 7.31 -27.66 0.71
C ALA A 518 8.54 -27.62 1.65
N ALA A 519 8.55 -28.50 2.67
CA ALA A 519 9.64 -28.58 3.64
C ALA A 519 11.00 -28.73 2.95
N GLN A 520 12.05 -28.14 3.52
CA GLN A 520 13.39 -28.07 2.93
C GLN A 520 13.48 -27.24 1.64
N ASN A 521 12.55 -26.30 1.40
CA ASN A 521 12.58 -25.36 0.26
C ASN A 521 12.55 -26.02 -1.13
N VAL A 522 11.89 -27.17 -1.24
CA VAL A 522 11.63 -27.83 -2.53
C VAL A 522 10.25 -27.45 -3.07
N LYS A 523 10.02 -27.61 -4.37
CA LYS A 523 8.70 -27.35 -5.00
C LYS A 523 7.60 -28.19 -4.34
N ASP A 524 6.44 -27.59 -4.01
CA ASP A 524 5.30 -28.35 -3.49
C ASP A 524 4.51 -29.05 -4.61
N VAL A 525 4.90 -30.29 -4.92
CA VAL A 525 4.23 -31.14 -5.93
C VAL A 525 2.77 -31.46 -5.63
N ASN A 526 2.26 -31.15 -4.42
CA ASN A 526 0.86 -31.34 -4.07
C ASN A 526 -0.01 -30.11 -4.33
N SER A 527 0.60 -29.00 -4.76
CA SER A 527 -0.11 -27.76 -5.10
C SER A 527 -0.28 -27.59 -6.62
N GLY A 528 0.54 -28.24 -7.44
CA GLY A 528 0.37 -28.26 -8.89
C GLY A 528 1.18 -29.37 -9.55
N HIS A 529 0.86 -29.69 -10.81
CA HIS A 529 1.64 -30.59 -11.66
C HIS A 529 3.08 -30.09 -11.75
N GLU A 530 4.06 -30.96 -11.48
CA GLU A 530 5.49 -30.63 -11.37
C GLU A 530 5.84 -29.57 -10.30
N GLY A 531 4.92 -29.33 -9.36
CA GLY A 531 5.07 -28.30 -8.31
C GLY A 531 4.91 -26.87 -8.82
N LEU A 532 4.33 -26.67 -10.02
CA LEU A 532 4.06 -25.36 -10.60
C LEU A 532 2.78 -24.77 -10.01
N CYS A 533 2.92 -24.01 -8.92
CA CYS A 533 1.86 -23.26 -8.27
C CYS A 533 2.42 -21.95 -7.72
N PHE A 534 1.74 -20.84 -8.02
CA PHE A 534 2.25 -19.49 -7.83
C PHE A 534 1.21 -18.53 -7.27
N ALA A 535 1.68 -17.45 -6.65
CA ALA A 535 0.87 -16.34 -6.19
C ALA A 535 1.44 -15.00 -6.67
N THR A 536 0.55 -14.11 -7.16
CA THR A 536 0.85 -12.72 -7.52
C THR A 536 -0.10 -11.79 -6.77
N PRO A 537 0.40 -10.93 -5.86
CA PRO A 537 -0.43 -9.96 -5.14
C PRO A 537 -1.20 -9.01 -6.06
N ILE A 538 -2.43 -8.66 -5.67
CA ILE A 538 -3.30 -7.72 -6.38
C ILE A 538 -3.55 -6.48 -5.54
N ALA A 539 -4.01 -6.64 -4.29
CA ALA A 539 -4.35 -5.51 -3.44
C ALA A 539 -4.34 -5.86 -1.95
N LEU A 540 -4.11 -4.86 -1.10
CA LEU A 540 -4.53 -4.85 0.30
C LEU A 540 -5.72 -3.92 0.46
N VAL A 541 -6.73 -4.33 1.24
CA VAL A 541 -7.96 -3.55 1.41
C VAL A 541 -8.23 -3.30 2.88
N GLN A 542 -8.10 -2.05 3.31
CA GLN A 542 -8.40 -1.62 4.67
C GLN A 542 -9.89 -1.77 4.98
N ARG A 543 -10.22 -2.49 6.05
CA ARG A 543 -11.60 -2.71 6.49
C ARG A 543 -11.97 -1.78 7.64
N LEU A 544 -13.20 -1.27 7.58
CA LEU A 544 -13.91 -0.63 8.70
C LEU A 544 -14.65 -1.71 9.51
N ASN A 545 -15.29 -1.36 10.63
CA ASN A 545 -15.98 -2.34 11.48
C ASN A 545 -17.45 -2.03 11.72
N GLN A 546 -18.19 -3.06 12.14
CA GLN A 546 -19.63 -3.04 12.34
C GLN A 546 -20.06 -2.23 13.57
N GLY A 547 -19.15 -2.02 14.53
CA GLY A 547 -19.42 -1.27 15.75
C GLY A 547 -19.77 0.20 15.49
N ALA A 548 -20.38 0.85 16.48
CA ALA A 548 -20.76 2.25 16.42
C ALA A 548 -19.53 3.17 16.31
N TYR A 549 -19.62 4.21 15.49
CA TYR A 549 -18.54 5.20 15.35
C TYR A 549 -18.43 6.07 16.61
N HIS A 550 -17.25 6.09 17.23
CA HIS A 550 -16.87 7.04 18.27
C HIS A 550 -15.45 7.56 18.02
N PRO A 551 -15.20 8.88 18.08
CA PRO A 551 -13.90 9.44 17.70
C PRO A 551 -12.76 9.07 18.67
N ALA A 552 -13.07 8.66 19.90
CA ALA A 552 -12.07 8.17 20.87
C ALA A 552 -11.93 6.65 20.91
N TYR A 553 -13.04 5.91 20.80
CA TYR A 553 -13.11 4.50 21.24
C TYR A 553 -13.32 3.52 20.09
N ASN A 554 -13.90 3.97 18.98
CA ASN A 554 -14.01 3.17 17.76
C ASN A 554 -13.96 4.06 16.51
N PRO A 555 -12.78 4.65 16.19
CA PRO A 555 -12.64 5.54 15.05
C PRO A 555 -12.90 4.85 13.70
N MET A 556 -12.83 3.52 13.64
CA MET A 556 -13.09 2.71 12.44
C MET A 556 -14.52 2.16 12.37
N GLY A 557 -15.37 2.45 13.36
CA GLY A 557 -16.77 2.03 13.37
C GLY A 557 -17.61 2.73 12.31
N CYS A 558 -18.65 2.05 11.85
CA CYS A 558 -19.64 2.58 10.90
C CYS A 558 -21.05 2.68 11.47
N GLY A 559 -21.35 1.96 12.55
CA GLY A 559 -22.68 1.87 13.14
C GLY A 559 -23.13 3.15 13.86
N ASN A 560 -24.43 3.21 14.18
CA ASN A 560 -25.00 4.15 15.13
C ASN A 560 -25.19 3.46 16.49
N PHE A 561 -25.37 4.25 17.55
CA PHE A 561 -25.87 3.77 18.82
C PHE A 561 -27.41 3.68 18.79
N THR A 562 -28.01 2.84 19.63
CA THR A 562 -29.47 2.86 19.87
C THR A 562 -29.82 4.00 20.85
N ARG A 563 -31.03 4.58 20.74
CA ARG A 563 -31.55 5.55 21.72
C ARG A 563 -31.93 4.89 23.06
N PRO A 564 -31.82 5.59 24.22
CA PRO A 564 -32.25 5.13 25.56
C PRO A 564 -33.62 4.48 25.64
N ASP A 565 -34.56 5.00 24.85
CA ASP A 565 -35.94 4.53 24.82
C ASP A 565 -36.12 3.19 24.07
N GLY A 566 -35.06 2.68 23.42
CA GLY A 566 -35.13 1.47 22.59
C GLY A 566 -35.63 1.69 21.17
N TRP A 567 -36.10 2.90 20.85
CA TRP A 567 -36.86 3.18 19.64
C TRP A 567 -36.15 4.22 18.78
N GLY A 568 -35.00 3.82 18.22
CA GLY A 568 -34.35 4.53 17.13
C GLY A 568 -32.83 4.59 17.25
N ILE A 569 -32.24 5.39 16.37
CA ILE A 569 -30.79 5.58 16.27
C ILE A 569 -30.35 6.90 16.89
N THR A 570 -29.11 6.93 17.33
CA THR A 570 -28.41 8.13 17.78
C THR A 570 -26.93 8.05 17.42
N ARG A 571 -26.29 9.22 17.44
CA ARG A 571 -24.87 9.40 17.13
C ARG A 571 -24.13 9.82 18.38
N TRP A 572 -22.81 9.59 18.39
CA TRP A 572 -21.96 9.90 19.55
C TRP A 572 -22.03 11.37 20.00
N TYR A 573 -22.34 12.30 19.09
CA TYR A 573 -22.44 13.74 19.34
C TYR A 573 -23.90 14.24 19.45
N ASN A 574 -24.89 13.38 19.66
CA ASN A 574 -26.26 13.87 19.97
C ASN A 574 -26.40 14.02 21.50
N PRO A 575 -27.18 15.00 21.99
CA PRO A 575 -27.17 15.42 23.40
C PRO A 575 -27.41 14.28 24.38
N LYS A 576 -26.68 14.38 25.51
CA LYS A 576 -26.60 13.45 26.64
C LYS A 576 -27.90 12.72 26.92
N PHE A 577 -27.85 11.42 26.68
CA PHE A 577 -28.64 10.46 27.41
C PHE A 577 -28.32 10.61 28.88
N ALA A 578 -29.35 10.67 29.71
CA ALA A 578 -29.21 11.17 31.07
C ALA A 578 -28.20 10.41 31.96
N ASN A 579 -27.55 9.29 31.56
CA ASN A 579 -26.61 8.57 32.45
C ASN A 579 -25.49 7.68 31.85
N ILE A 580 -25.35 7.44 30.54
CA ILE A 580 -24.25 6.55 30.05
C ILE A 580 -23.76 7.03 28.66
N GLU A 581 -22.54 7.56 28.60
CA GLU A 581 -21.77 7.78 27.36
C GLU A 581 -20.80 6.60 27.18
N PRO A 582 -20.50 6.16 25.93
CA PRO A 582 -19.46 5.16 25.70
C PRO A 582 -18.14 5.67 26.28
N THR A 583 -17.51 4.83 27.07
CA THR A 583 -16.24 5.06 27.78
C THR A 583 -15.16 4.06 27.40
N SER A 584 -15.48 3.12 26.49
CA SER A 584 -14.56 2.08 26.07
C SER A 584 -14.82 1.61 24.63
N PRO A 585 -13.84 0.95 23.98
CA PRO A 585 -14.04 0.30 22.70
C PRO A 585 -15.14 -0.77 22.73
N LEU A 586 -15.24 -1.55 23.82
CA LEU A 586 -16.26 -2.58 24.01
C LEU A 586 -17.68 -2.02 23.85
N GLU A 587 -17.96 -0.91 24.52
CA GLU A 587 -19.27 -0.26 24.49
C GLU A 587 -19.69 0.21 23.10
N CYS A 588 -18.75 0.41 22.18
CA CYS A 588 -19.07 0.69 20.78
C CYS A 588 -19.67 -0.53 20.04
N PHE A 589 -19.52 -1.74 20.56
CA PHE A 589 -20.07 -2.98 19.99
C PHE A 589 -21.27 -3.54 20.79
N THR A 590 -21.43 -3.13 22.05
CA THR A 590 -22.42 -3.73 22.97
C THR A 590 -23.50 -2.80 23.48
N LEU A 591 -23.34 -1.47 23.40
CA LEU A 591 -24.38 -0.55 23.91
C LEU A 591 -25.66 -0.61 23.06
N ASP A 592 -26.63 -1.41 23.50
CA ASP A 592 -28.02 -1.40 23.01
C ASP A 592 -28.96 -0.85 24.09
N TYR A 593 -29.30 0.42 23.94
CA TYR A 593 -30.27 1.06 24.83
C TYR A 593 -31.70 0.59 24.51
N GLY A 594 -32.44 0.16 25.53
CA GLY A 594 -33.89 -0.10 25.44
C GLY A 594 -34.31 -1.56 25.29
N ASN A 595 -33.39 -2.51 25.46
CA ASN A 595 -33.76 -3.88 25.78
C ASN A 595 -32.89 -4.40 26.95
N PRO A 596 -33.45 -4.56 28.16
CA PRO A 596 -32.71 -5.11 29.30
C PRO A 596 -32.22 -6.55 29.04
N ASN A 597 -32.77 -7.25 28.05
CA ASN A 597 -32.30 -8.57 27.62
C ASN A 597 -31.17 -8.52 26.57
N HIS A 598 -30.82 -7.35 26.00
CA HIS A 598 -29.78 -7.21 24.96
C HIS A 598 -28.49 -6.53 25.45
N MET A 599 -28.46 -6.05 26.70
CA MET A 599 -27.19 -5.77 27.37
C MET A 599 -26.41 -7.06 27.70
N ALA A 600 -27.01 -8.23 27.45
CA ALA A 600 -26.42 -9.54 27.62
C ALA A 600 -26.06 -10.16 26.25
N GLY A 601 -24.84 -9.88 25.77
CA GLY A 601 -24.06 -10.80 24.92
C GLY A 601 -24.52 -11.06 23.48
N ALA A 602 -25.66 -10.56 23.01
CA ALA A 602 -26.00 -10.57 21.59
C ALA A 602 -25.39 -9.34 20.90
N PRO A 603 -24.87 -9.43 19.66
CA PRO A 603 -24.46 -8.24 18.92
C PRO A 603 -25.64 -7.26 18.90
N ALA A 604 -25.38 -5.97 19.15
CA ALA A 604 -26.38 -4.89 19.16
C ALA A 604 -27.15 -4.72 17.80
N HIS A 605 -26.97 -5.66 16.88
CA HIS A 605 -27.42 -5.70 15.50
C HIS A 605 -28.40 -6.87 15.30
N GLY A 606 -29.50 -6.92 16.06
CA GLY A 606 -30.62 -7.78 15.68
C GLY A 606 -31.01 -7.52 14.20
N SER A 607 -31.51 -8.52 13.48
CA SER A 607 -31.73 -8.50 12.01
C SER A 607 -32.51 -7.30 11.43
N TRP A 608 -33.14 -6.50 12.28
CA TRP A 608 -33.86 -5.26 11.94
C TRP A 608 -32.98 -4.00 11.89
N LYS A 609 -31.77 -4.02 12.48
CA LYS A 609 -30.89 -2.85 12.66
C LYS A 609 -29.65 -2.94 11.75
N LYS A 610 -29.81 -2.57 10.47
CA LYS A 610 -28.75 -2.50 9.45
C LYS A 610 -27.83 -1.28 9.63
N PHE A 611 -27.27 -1.08 10.81
CA PHE A 611 -26.48 0.13 11.12
C PHE A 611 -25.13 0.10 10.43
N GLY A 612 -24.78 1.17 9.72
CA GLY A 612 -23.49 1.29 9.06
C GLY A 612 -23.26 0.29 7.93
N SER A 613 -24.31 -0.34 7.39
CA SER A 613 -24.20 -1.20 6.20
C SER A 613 -24.79 -0.53 4.96
N ILE A 614 -24.35 -0.92 3.77
CA ILE A 614 -24.91 -0.46 2.49
C ILE A 614 -26.42 -0.65 2.48
N ALA A 615 -26.89 -1.82 2.94
CA ALA A 615 -28.30 -2.17 2.99
C ALA A 615 -29.12 -1.31 3.99
N GLY A 616 -28.46 -0.57 4.88
CA GLY A 616 -29.06 0.37 5.82
C GLY A 616 -29.22 1.80 5.30
N SER A 617 -28.57 2.18 4.20
CA SER A 617 -28.47 3.55 3.68
C SER A 617 -27.73 4.55 4.59
N ASP A 618 -27.37 5.72 4.03
CA ASP A 618 -26.59 6.78 4.72
C ASP A 618 -27.19 7.25 6.04
N ALA A 619 -28.53 7.24 6.17
CA ALA A 619 -29.21 7.65 7.39
C ALA A 619 -28.80 6.82 8.61
N ASN A 620 -28.40 5.57 8.38
CA ASN A 620 -27.97 4.60 9.38
C ASN A 620 -26.45 4.50 9.52
N SER A 621 -25.68 5.40 8.89
CA SER A 621 -24.24 5.54 9.17
C SER A 621 -23.99 6.43 10.39
N GLY A 622 -23.05 6.02 11.25
CA GLY A 622 -22.54 6.84 12.34
C GLY A 622 -21.46 7.83 11.91
N ARG A 623 -20.92 7.68 10.69
CA ARG A 623 -19.75 8.42 10.20
C ARG A 623 -20.12 9.71 9.48
N ARG A 624 -19.26 10.72 9.62
CA ARG A 624 -19.41 12.03 8.97
C ARG A 624 -18.48 12.24 7.78
N ASP A 625 -17.40 11.47 7.68
CA ASP A 625 -16.46 11.48 6.57
C ASP A 625 -16.99 10.72 5.32
N GLN A 626 -16.16 10.59 4.30
CA GLN A 626 -16.48 9.97 3.02
C GLN A 626 -16.79 8.46 3.10
N TYR A 627 -16.41 7.78 4.19
CA TYR A 627 -16.68 6.37 4.39
C TYR A 627 -17.92 6.21 5.26
N LYS A 628 -18.96 5.56 4.74
CA LYS A 628 -20.26 5.44 5.41
C LYS A 628 -20.57 4.03 5.89
N PHE A 629 -20.07 3.02 5.18
CA PHE A 629 -20.49 1.64 5.36
C PHE A 629 -19.33 0.70 5.64
N TYR A 630 -19.51 -0.26 6.55
CA TYR A 630 -18.48 -1.25 6.90
C TYR A 630 -18.31 -2.35 5.84
N ASP A 631 -19.37 -2.64 5.10
CA ASP A 631 -19.44 -3.67 4.07
C ASP A 631 -19.15 -3.10 2.67
N ALA A 632 -18.95 -1.78 2.54
CA ALA A 632 -18.46 -1.17 1.31
C ALA A 632 -16.95 -1.26 1.18
N ILE A 633 -16.49 -1.33 -0.06
CA ILE A 633 -15.10 -1.14 -0.46
C ILE A 633 -15.01 0.23 -1.13
N TYR A 634 -14.19 1.12 -0.56
CA TYR A 634 -13.97 2.46 -1.09
C TYR A 634 -12.60 2.57 -1.74
N ALA A 635 -12.47 3.43 -2.76
CA ALA A 635 -11.22 3.54 -3.50
C ALA A 635 -10.01 3.88 -2.60
N GLY A 636 -10.20 4.80 -1.65
CA GLY A 636 -9.13 5.19 -0.72
C GLY A 636 -8.70 4.11 0.28
N GLN A 637 -9.48 3.04 0.48
CA GLN A 637 -9.11 1.88 1.31
C GLN A 637 -8.19 0.90 0.60
N VAL A 638 -8.14 0.95 -0.73
CA VAL A 638 -7.43 -0.05 -1.55
C VAL A 638 -5.99 0.39 -1.80
N GLU A 639 -5.05 -0.46 -1.43
CA GLU A 639 -3.65 -0.39 -1.80
C GLU A 639 -3.42 -1.37 -2.95
N ASP A 640 -3.05 -0.87 -4.11
CA ASP A 640 -2.82 -1.68 -5.31
C ASP A 640 -1.39 -2.19 -5.33
N LEU A 641 -1.25 -3.51 -5.30
CA LEU A 641 0.02 -4.21 -5.26
C LEU A 641 0.43 -4.74 -6.64
N ARG A 642 -0.39 -4.51 -7.68
CA ARG A 642 -0.09 -4.98 -9.03
C ARG A 642 1.16 -4.27 -9.56
N LEU A 643 2.07 -5.05 -10.12
CA LEU A 643 3.30 -4.56 -10.73
C LEU A 643 3.19 -4.55 -12.25
N ASN A 644 3.70 -3.51 -12.90
CA ASN A 644 3.81 -3.44 -14.35
C ASN A 644 4.96 -4.33 -14.83
N ALA A 645 4.64 -5.37 -15.59
CA ALA A 645 5.61 -6.32 -16.12
C ALA A 645 6.24 -5.87 -17.46
N ASN A 646 5.72 -4.82 -18.09
CA ASN A 646 6.30 -4.30 -19.32
C ASN A 646 7.71 -3.73 -19.07
N LYS A 647 8.60 -3.84 -20.07
CA LYS A 647 9.88 -3.12 -20.07
C LYS A 647 9.60 -1.63 -20.30
N LEU A 648 10.03 -0.78 -19.38
CA LEU A 648 9.69 0.65 -19.38
C LEU A 648 10.87 1.50 -19.87
N ASP A 649 10.58 2.54 -20.66
CA ASP A 649 11.55 3.61 -20.90
C ASP A 649 11.69 4.44 -19.62
N ILE A 650 12.88 4.40 -19.03
CA ILE A 650 13.17 5.03 -17.74
C ILE A 650 12.99 6.55 -17.75
N ASN A 651 13.33 7.22 -18.86
CA ASN A 651 13.20 8.67 -18.96
C ASN A 651 11.74 9.08 -19.13
N GLN A 652 11.00 8.36 -19.99
CA GLN A 652 9.56 8.57 -20.13
C GLN A 652 8.83 8.30 -18.80
N LEU A 653 9.21 7.23 -18.08
CA LEU A 653 8.66 6.89 -16.78
C LEU A 653 8.86 8.01 -15.76
N ARG A 654 10.06 8.61 -15.72
CA ARG A 654 10.35 9.78 -14.87
C ARG A 654 9.41 10.95 -15.18
N ASP A 655 9.29 11.31 -16.46
CA ASP A 655 8.53 12.49 -16.86
C ASP A 655 7.01 12.27 -16.71
N GLU A 656 6.54 11.04 -16.90
CA GLU A 656 5.15 10.65 -16.60
C GLU A 656 4.86 10.64 -15.10
N ALA A 657 5.75 10.06 -14.29
CA ALA A 657 5.62 10.03 -12.84
C ALA A 657 5.64 11.44 -12.25
N MET A 658 6.54 12.31 -12.73
CA MET A 658 6.60 13.71 -12.29
C MET A 658 5.34 14.48 -12.69
N ARG A 659 4.83 14.29 -13.92
CA ARG A 659 3.54 14.88 -14.32
C ARG A 659 2.38 14.41 -13.44
N LYS A 660 2.31 13.11 -13.13
CA LYS A 660 1.30 12.56 -12.20
C LYS A 660 1.47 13.12 -10.78
N ALA A 661 2.71 13.33 -10.32
CA ALA A 661 3.00 13.92 -9.02
C ALA A 661 2.49 15.36 -8.92
N VAL A 662 2.78 16.19 -9.92
CA VAL A 662 2.29 17.58 -10.00
C VAL A 662 0.77 17.62 -10.15
N ALA A 663 0.19 16.70 -10.92
CA ALA A 663 -1.26 16.59 -11.05
C ALA A 663 -1.96 16.06 -9.78
N GLY A 664 -1.22 15.59 -8.78
CA GLY A 664 -1.76 15.02 -7.53
C GLY A 664 -2.35 13.61 -7.68
N THR A 665 -2.07 12.91 -8.78
CA THR A 665 -2.67 11.60 -9.11
C THR A 665 -1.79 10.40 -8.76
N LEU A 666 -0.60 10.61 -8.19
CA LEU A 666 0.18 9.53 -7.58
C LEU A 666 -0.46 9.11 -6.26
N ARG A 667 -0.54 7.80 -6.03
CA ARG A 667 -1.21 7.24 -4.85
C ARG A 667 -0.31 7.24 -3.63
N GLY A 668 -0.92 7.49 -2.48
CA GLY A 668 -0.30 7.50 -1.18
C GLY A 668 -1.02 6.58 -0.20
N LYS A 669 -0.42 6.41 0.97
CA LYS A 669 -1.05 5.80 2.14
C LYS A 669 -0.52 6.47 3.38
N GLU A 670 -1.42 6.91 4.23
CA GLU A 670 -1.09 7.47 5.53
C GLU A 670 -2.08 6.99 6.60
N LYS A 671 -1.60 7.00 7.84
CA LYS A 671 -2.40 6.75 9.04
C LYS A 671 -3.09 8.02 9.50
N LEU A 672 -4.14 7.86 10.30
CA LEU A 672 -4.80 8.97 10.96
C LEU A 672 -4.08 9.30 12.27
N PRO A 673 -3.78 10.58 12.55
CA PRO A 673 -3.20 10.98 13.82
C PRO A 673 -4.22 10.82 14.94
N PHE A 674 -3.74 10.52 16.14
CA PHE A 674 -4.54 10.54 17.36
C PHE A 674 -4.01 11.60 18.32
N THR A 675 -4.88 12.47 18.81
CA THR A 675 -4.52 13.56 19.72
C THR A 675 -4.75 13.15 21.17
N ARG A 676 -3.71 13.29 22.00
CA ARG A 676 -3.76 13.09 23.44
C ARG A 676 -3.29 14.33 24.19
N THR A 677 -3.78 14.47 25.41
CA THR A 677 -3.41 15.54 26.32
C THR A 677 -2.89 14.99 27.65
N TYR A 678 -2.04 15.77 28.30
CA TYR A 678 -1.53 15.42 29.63
C TYR A 678 -1.35 16.68 30.47
N THR A 679 -2.11 16.77 31.56
CA THR A 679 -2.09 17.90 32.48
C THR A 679 -1.25 17.58 33.72
N PHE A 680 -0.35 18.49 34.09
CA PHE A 680 0.54 18.37 35.24
C PHE A 680 0.93 19.73 35.82
N VAL A 681 1.39 19.74 37.06
CA VAL A 681 1.95 20.93 37.72
C VAL A 681 3.47 20.85 37.70
N LYS A 682 4.16 21.93 37.30
CA LYS A 682 5.62 21.99 37.32
C LYS A 682 6.18 21.97 38.76
N SER A 683 7.23 21.18 39.02
CA SER A 683 7.85 20.96 40.35
C SER A 683 9.39 20.81 40.21
N GLY A 684 10.21 21.51 41.00
CA GLY A 684 11.66 21.82 40.73
C GLY A 684 12.76 20.78 41.07
N GLY A 685 14.07 21.08 40.77
CA GLY A 685 15.33 20.40 41.21
C GLY A 685 16.41 20.02 40.14
N PHE A 686 17.73 20.30 40.34
CA PHE A 686 18.88 20.15 39.39
C PHE A 686 19.30 18.72 38.95
N PHE A 687 19.87 18.54 37.73
CA PHE A 687 20.97 17.59 37.37
C PHE A 687 21.77 18.00 36.09
N ASN A 688 22.95 17.43 35.88
CA ASN A 688 24.14 17.98 35.22
C ASN A 688 24.50 17.41 33.80
N ASN A 689 25.07 18.31 33.00
CA ASN A 689 25.94 18.21 31.81
C ASN A 689 25.64 17.40 30.53
N THR A 690 24.48 16.77 30.32
CA THR A 690 24.11 16.26 28.96
C THR A 690 22.62 16.37 28.58
N GLY A 691 21.95 17.47 28.96
CA GLY A 691 20.55 17.86 28.63
C GLY A 691 19.80 18.24 29.91
N TYR A 692 18.98 19.33 30.02
CA TYR A 692 17.52 19.37 29.65
C TYR A 692 16.75 20.53 30.37
N TRP A 693 16.14 21.59 29.76
CA TRP A 693 15.45 22.63 30.60
C TRP A 693 14.23 23.38 30.00
N LEU A 694 13.14 23.46 30.81
CA LEU A 694 12.10 24.51 30.81
C LEU A 694 12.56 25.67 31.73
N GLY A 695 13.62 26.38 31.37
CA GLY A 695 14.08 27.63 32.02
C GLY A 695 14.72 27.60 33.40
N GLU A 696 15.49 28.65 33.74
CA GLU A 696 16.58 28.65 34.74
C GLU A 696 16.20 28.03 36.10
N ASN A 697 16.93 26.99 36.49
CA ASN A 697 16.75 26.11 37.68
C ASN A 697 15.64 25.06 37.54
N GLY A 698 15.67 24.28 36.47
CA GLY A 698 14.57 23.37 36.23
C GLY A 698 14.44 22.19 37.20
N SER A 699 13.25 21.61 37.15
CA SER A 699 12.99 20.24 36.73
C SER A 699 11.51 20.19 36.32
N ALA A 700 11.14 19.19 35.53
CA ALA A 700 9.79 18.67 35.48
C ALA A 700 9.93 17.15 35.50
N HIS A 701 9.69 16.53 36.66
CA HIS A 701 9.62 15.08 36.76
C HIS A 701 8.33 14.62 36.08
N LEU A 702 8.40 14.34 34.79
CA LEU A 702 7.40 13.49 34.15
C LEU A 702 7.89 12.06 34.30
N ASN A 703 7.18 11.24 35.08
CA ASN A 703 7.47 9.81 35.15
C ASN A 703 7.40 9.25 33.71
N THR A 704 8.55 8.90 33.16
CA THR A 704 8.71 8.49 31.75
C THR A 704 8.02 7.17 31.46
N GLU A 705 7.86 6.28 32.46
CA GLU A 705 7.06 5.06 32.33
C GLU A 705 5.59 5.39 32.01
N ASN A 706 5.05 6.46 32.60
CA ASN A 706 3.67 6.89 32.35
C ASN A 706 3.51 7.67 31.03
N LEU A 707 4.55 8.36 30.55
CA LEU A 707 4.49 9.07 29.26
C LEU A 707 4.64 8.12 28.07
N ILE A 708 5.59 7.20 28.12
CA ILE A 708 5.80 6.21 27.04
C ILE A 708 4.61 5.26 26.95
N ALA A 709 4.03 4.87 28.10
CA ALA A 709 2.77 4.12 28.12
C ALA A 709 1.56 4.92 27.60
N LYS A 710 1.53 6.26 27.79
CA LYS A 710 0.42 7.12 27.34
C LYS A 710 0.57 7.70 25.93
N PHE A 711 1.77 7.78 25.38
CA PHE A 711 2.03 8.41 24.07
C PHE A 711 2.72 7.46 23.08
N GLY A 712 3.09 6.25 23.51
CA GLY A 712 3.81 5.26 22.73
C GLY A 712 5.30 5.60 22.53
N LYS A 713 6.10 4.60 22.12
CA LYS A 713 7.41 4.83 21.50
C LYS A 713 7.21 5.31 20.05
N ARG A 714 8.01 6.28 19.60
CA ARG A 714 8.15 6.51 18.15
C ARG A 714 8.86 5.28 17.55
N PRO A 715 8.45 4.74 16.40
CA PRO A 715 9.37 3.97 15.57
C PRO A 715 10.56 4.86 15.25
N SER A 716 11.73 4.52 15.76
CA SER A 716 12.96 5.08 15.25
C SER A 716 13.03 4.73 13.75
N PRO A 717 13.13 5.69 12.82
CA PRO A 717 13.92 5.42 11.63
C PRO A 717 15.30 5.00 12.14
N ALA A 718 15.91 3.97 11.55
CA ALA A 718 17.18 3.41 12.02
C ALA A 718 18.17 4.49 12.51
N PRO A 719 18.90 4.25 13.62
CA PRO A 719 19.84 5.22 14.15
C PRO A 719 20.91 5.50 13.10
N VAL A 720 20.89 6.68 12.51
CA VAL A 720 22.06 7.21 11.81
C VAL A 720 22.60 8.33 12.67
N ALA A 721 23.62 7.99 13.45
CA ALA A 721 24.44 8.97 14.13
C ALA A 721 25.15 9.82 13.08
N SER A 722 24.71 11.06 12.85
CA SER A 722 25.65 12.08 12.39
C SER A 722 26.39 12.58 13.63
N ALA A 723 27.67 12.20 13.74
CA ALA A 723 28.58 12.86 14.65
C ALA A 723 28.78 14.29 14.15
N LEU A 724 27.89 15.20 14.57
CA LEU A 724 27.98 16.67 14.63
C LEU A 724 26.52 17.19 14.61
N THR A 725 26.05 17.69 15.76
CA THR A 725 24.70 18.23 16.03
C THR A 725 23.52 17.25 15.89
N GLY A 726 23.41 16.30 16.82
CA GLY A 726 22.26 15.40 16.97
C GLY A 726 21.00 16.10 17.52
N SER A 727 20.21 16.71 16.62
CA SER A 727 18.87 17.22 16.89
C SER A 727 17.85 16.41 16.08
N TYR A 728 17.00 15.64 16.76
CA TYR A 728 15.91 14.89 16.12
C TYR A 728 14.60 15.68 16.27
N HIS A 729 14.15 16.32 15.19
CA HIS A 729 12.83 16.95 15.17
C HIS A 729 11.77 15.87 14.93
N CYS A 730 10.99 15.50 15.96
CA CYS A 730 9.71 14.81 15.80
C CYS A 730 8.56 15.82 15.96
N GLY A 731 7.40 15.53 15.37
CA GLY A 731 6.29 16.48 15.13
C GLY A 731 5.89 17.41 16.29
N ALA A 732 5.25 18.52 15.90
CA ALA A 732 4.92 19.67 16.73
C ALA A 732 3.89 19.36 17.84
N GLY A 733 4.35 18.83 18.97
CA GLY A 733 3.61 18.92 20.23
C GLY A 733 3.71 20.34 20.82
N TYR A 734 2.77 20.71 21.69
CA TYR A 734 2.75 22.00 22.35
C TYR A 734 2.51 21.87 23.86
N ILE A 735 3.05 22.82 24.61
CA ILE A 735 2.71 23.04 26.02
C ILE A 735 1.82 24.26 26.11
N TYR A 736 0.65 24.08 26.71
CA TYR A 736 -0.25 25.16 27.08
C TYR A 736 -0.04 25.54 28.55
N ARG A 737 0.20 26.84 28.75
CA ARG A 737 0.34 27.48 30.06
C ARG A 737 -1.00 28.03 30.54
N HIS A 738 -1.49 27.52 31.67
CA HIS A 738 -2.77 27.97 32.23
C HIS A 738 -2.70 29.37 32.84
N ASP A 739 -1.53 29.82 33.29
CA ASP A 739 -1.32 31.11 33.92
C ASP A 739 -1.29 32.28 32.90
N THR A 740 -0.68 32.06 31.74
CA THR A 740 -0.55 33.08 30.68
C THR A 740 -1.39 32.82 29.44
N GLN A 741 -2.07 31.67 29.35
CA GLN A 741 -2.78 31.19 28.16
C GLN A 741 -1.89 31.12 26.91
N GLN A 742 -0.61 30.85 27.10
CA GLN A 742 0.39 30.82 26.03
C GLN A 742 0.63 29.39 25.54
N LEU A 743 0.84 29.25 24.23
CA LEU A 743 1.36 28.04 23.61
C LEU A 743 2.87 28.12 23.44
N LEU A 744 3.57 27.08 23.88
CA LEU A 744 5.01 26.91 23.69
C LEU A 744 5.26 25.66 22.84
N PRO A 745 5.97 25.76 21.71
CA PRO A 745 6.32 24.59 20.90
C PRO A 745 7.24 23.66 21.68
N ILE A 746 7.05 22.35 21.52
CA ILE A 746 7.93 21.33 22.08
C ILE A 746 9.11 21.11 21.13
N ILE A 747 10.32 21.30 21.63
CA ILE A 747 11.56 20.91 20.94
C ILE A 747 12.05 19.60 21.56
N ASN A 748 12.07 18.52 20.75
CA ASN A 748 12.44 17.19 21.21
C ASN A 748 13.91 16.83 20.96
N LYS A 749 14.47 16.04 21.88
CA LYS A 749 15.69 15.24 21.66
C LYS A 749 15.39 13.81 22.17
N TYR A 750 16.10 12.80 21.68
CA TYR A 750 16.05 11.47 22.27
C TYR A 750 17.47 11.13 22.73
N SER A 751 17.62 10.55 23.93
CA SER A 751 18.88 9.94 24.35
C SER A 751 18.93 8.49 23.89
N PRO A 752 20.13 7.88 23.83
CA PRO A 752 20.28 6.43 23.71
C PRO A 752 19.48 5.64 24.77
N ASP A 753 19.20 6.25 25.93
CA ASP A 753 18.53 5.62 27.08
C ASP A 753 16.98 5.79 27.10
N ASP A 754 16.33 6.05 25.96
CA ASP A 754 14.85 6.11 25.84
C ASP A 754 14.13 7.20 26.68
N LEU A 755 14.84 8.23 27.18
CA LEU A 755 14.21 9.37 27.87
C LEU A 755 13.66 10.40 26.85
N LEU A 756 12.45 10.94 27.08
CA LEU A 756 11.80 11.92 26.17
C LEU A 756 12.25 13.35 26.50
N TYR A 757 12.95 13.99 25.53
CA TYR A 757 13.52 15.32 25.75
C TYR A 757 12.70 16.57 25.40
N ILE A 758 12.01 17.20 26.36
CA ILE A 758 11.21 18.42 26.13
C ILE A 758 11.94 19.72 26.53
N ARG A 759 12.08 20.63 25.56
CA ARG A 759 12.49 22.02 25.77
C ARG A 759 11.43 22.98 25.23
N THR A 760 11.25 24.12 25.89
CA THR A 760 10.50 25.28 25.39
C THR A 760 11.45 26.43 25.06
N GLU A 761 10.99 27.35 24.21
CA GLU A 761 11.74 28.56 23.86
C GLU A 761 11.79 29.60 25.00
N GLN A 762 10.90 29.45 26.00
CA GLN A 762 10.76 30.37 27.12
C GLN A 762 10.69 29.62 28.45
N ASP A 763 11.13 30.30 29.51
CA ASP A 763 11.20 29.78 30.87
C ASP A 763 9.80 29.67 31.52
N VAL A 764 9.56 28.58 32.28
CA VAL A 764 8.27 28.32 32.93
C VAL A 764 8.43 28.23 34.46
N PRO A 765 7.70 29.01 35.28
CA PRO A 765 7.82 28.98 36.74
C PRO A 765 7.42 27.64 37.39
N ASN A 766 8.03 27.31 38.53
CA ASN A 766 7.56 26.18 39.36
C ASN A 766 6.16 26.47 39.93
N GLY A 767 5.34 25.43 40.07
CA GLY A 767 3.95 25.54 40.52
C GLY A 767 2.96 25.90 39.40
N THR A 768 3.43 26.23 38.19
CA THR A 768 2.54 26.48 37.04
C THR A 768 1.85 25.19 36.59
N LEU A 769 0.52 25.27 36.41
CA LEU A 769 -0.28 24.22 35.79
C LEU A 769 -0.08 24.25 34.26
N LEU A 770 0.21 23.09 33.68
CA LEU A 770 0.53 22.92 32.28
C LEU A 770 -0.32 21.81 31.67
N THR A 771 -0.70 21.97 30.41
CA THR A 771 -1.28 20.89 29.60
C THR A 771 -0.44 20.68 28.36
N MET A 772 0.14 19.49 28.22
CA MET A 772 0.74 19.04 26.98
C MET A 772 -0.34 18.55 26.03
N ILE A 773 -0.18 18.85 24.74
CA ILE A 773 -0.99 18.32 23.67
C ILE A 773 -0.10 17.80 22.55
N TRP A 774 -0.44 16.63 22.03
CA TRP A 774 0.34 15.95 20.99
C TRP A 774 -0.58 15.14 20.08
N SER A 775 -0.40 15.29 18.77
CA SER A 775 -1.00 14.42 17.75
C SER A 775 0.08 13.51 17.16
N TYR A 776 0.00 12.19 17.40
CA TYR A 776 1.02 11.22 16.95
C TYR A 776 0.45 10.22 15.95
N ASP A 777 1.33 9.71 15.09
CA ASP A 777 1.07 8.53 14.26
C ASP A 777 1.31 7.28 15.15
N THR A 778 0.26 6.50 15.35
CA THR A 778 0.21 5.56 16.47
C THR A 778 0.75 4.19 16.10
N GLN A 779 2.00 3.90 16.52
CA GLN A 779 2.55 2.55 16.37
C GLN A 779 2.13 1.58 17.48
N LEU A 780 1.62 2.07 18.61
CA LEU A 780 1.37 1.23 19.77
C LEU A 780 -0.08 1.21 20.26
N GLU A 781 -0.92 2.19 19.88
CA GLU A 781 -2.32 2.24 20.32
C GLU A 781 -3.19 2.95 19.29
N MET A 782 -4.21 2.24 18.79
CA MET A 782 -5.21 2.60 17.76
C MET A 782 -5.38 4.08 17.34
N PRO A 783 -5.74 4.34 16.07
CA PRO A 783 -5.94 3.39 14.96
C PRO A 783 -4.71 3.30 14.03
N SER A 784 -4.31 2.06 13.70
CA SER A 784 -3.25 1.74 12.73
C SER A 784 -3.70 1.73 11.27
N ALA A 785 -4.98 2.00 11.02
CA ALA A 785 -5.58 1.95 9.69
C ALA A 785 -5.00 3.01 8.75
N GLU A 786 -4.84 2.64 7.47
CA GLU A 786 -4.23 3.48 6.45
C GLU A 786 -5.15 3.71 5.25
N PHE A 787 -5.12 4.92 4.71
CA PHE A 787 -5.95 5.33 3.57
C PHE A 787 -5.17 6.19 2.58
N ASP A 788 -5.56 6.15 1.31
CA ASP A 788 -5.11 7.10 0.28
C ASP A 788 -5.97 8.38 0.30
N SER A 789 -7.25 8.22 0.58
CA SER A 789 -8.19 9.30 0.87
C SER A 789 -8.49 9.27 2.37
N LEU A 790 -7.83 10.14 3.11
CA LEU A 790 -7.88 10.16 4.57
C LEU A 790 -9.24 10.69 5.05
N PRO A 791 -9.94 10.01 5.97
CA PRO A 791 -11.10 10.55 6.67
C PRO A 791 -10.60 11.47 7.79
N TRP A 792 -10.01 12.60 7.38
CA TRP A 792 -9.25 13.48 8.24
C TRP A 792 -10.13 14.23 9.22
N VAL A 793 -9.59 14.45 10.43
CA VAL A 793 -10.24 15.22 11.49
C VAL A 793 -9.26 16.27 12.00
N ASP A 794 -9.65 17.55 11.93
CA ASP A 794 -8.96 18.62 12.65
C ASP A 794 -9.70 18.96 13.94
N ILE A 795 -8.93 19.28 14.98
CA ILE A 795 -9.44 19.57 16.32
C ILE A 795 -9.15 21.03 16.64
N ILE A 796 -10.19 21.79 17.02
CA ILE A 796 -10.07 23.15 17.53
C ILE A 796 -10.50 23.16 18.99
N GLY A 797 -9.70 23.78 19.84
CA GLY A 797 -10.04 24.01 21.24
C GLY A 797 -8.81 24.27 22.09
N TYR A 798 -9.04 24.72 23.31
CA TYR A 798 -8.02 24.82 24.33
C TYR A 798 -7.59 23.41 24.79
N PRO A 799 -6.29 23.12 24.97
CA PRO A 799 -5.82 21.78 25.35
C PRO A 799 -6.48 21.20 26.62
N GLU A 800 -6.75 22.02 27.62
CA GLU A 800 -7.45 21.64 28.85
C GLU A 800 -8.93 21.30 28.62
N ARG A 801 -9.60 21.98 27.68
CA ARG A 801 -10.99 21.70 27.30
C ARG A 801 -11.08 20.41 26.49
N ILE A 802 -10.12 20.19 25.59
CA ILE A 802 -9.97 18.92 24.87
C ILE A 802 -9.72 17.78 25.87
N ALA A 803 -8.87 17.98 26.87
CA ALA A 803 -8.62 17.00 27.92
C ALA A 803 -9.89 16.66 28.72
N SER A 804 -10.73 17.65 29.04
CA SER A 804 -12.01 17.40 29.72
C SER A 804 -13.03 16.69 28.83
N THR A 805 -13.08 17.01 27.54
CA THR A 805 -14.04 16.44 26.58
C THR A 805 -13.65 15.02 26.15
N PHE A 806 -12.35 14.77 25.98
CA PHE A 806 -11.78 13.51 25.50
C PHE A 806 -10.61 13.09 26.41
N PRO A 807 -10.90 12.59 27.64
CA PRO A 807 -9.87 12.26 28.63
C PRO A 807 -8.90 11.17 28.16
N ASP A 808 -9.37 10.28 27.28
CA ASP A 808 -8.59 9.17 26.72
C ASP A 808 -7.98 9.52 25.33
N GLY A 809 -8.16 10.77 24.89
CA GLY A 809 -7.76 11.28 23.59
C GLY A 809 -8.83 11.10 22.50
N VAL A 810 -8.52 11.59 21.31
CA VAL A 810 -9.48 11.67 20.19
C VAL A 810 -8.77 11.58 18.85
N ILE A 811 -9.40 10.92 17.87
CA ILE A 811 -8.90 10.86 16.50
C ILE A 811 -8.84 12.25 15.88
N GLY A 812 -7.75 12.53 15.16
CA GLY A 812 -7.52 13.80 14.48
C GLY A 812 -6.27 14.53 14.95
N GLN A 813 -5.95 15.60 14.24
CA GLN A 813 -4.83 16.48 14.53
C GLN A 813 -5.32 17.81 15.11
N TRP A 814 -4.72 18.25 16.21
CA TRP A 814 -5.02 19.56 16.78
C TRP A 814 -4.43 20.68 15.93
N ILE A 815 -5.21 21.75 15.72
CA ILE A 815 -4.72 22.99 15.10
C ILE A 815 -4.06 23.83 16.21
N PRO A 816 -2.76 24.17 16.10
CA PRO A 816 -2.03 24.89 17.14
C PRO A 816 -2.36 26.39 17.19
N GLN A 817 -3.64 26.69 17.38
CA GLN A 817 -4.19 28.03 17.44
C GLN A 817 -5.36 28.06 18.42
N LEU A 818 -5.27 28.93 19.43
CA LEU A 818 -6.28 29.03 20.48
C LEU A 818 -7.51 29.86 20.01
N PRO A 819 -8.75 29.45 20.35
CA PRO A 819 -9.92 30.31 20.24
C PRO A 819 -9.76 31.63 21.02
N ASN A 820 -9.93 32.78 20.37
CA ASN A 820 -9.67 34.10 20.97
C ASN A 820 -10.94 34.91 21.34
N GLY A 821 -12.13 34.32 21.22
CA GLY A 821 -13.43 34.97 21.42
C GLY A 821 -13.94 35.78 20.24
N GLY A 822 -13.12 36.04 19.21
CA GLY A 822 -13.46 36.82 18.03
C GLY A 822 -13.48 36.00 16.74
N SER A 823 -13.77 36.66 15.60
CA SER A 823 -13.65 36.03 14.28
C SER A 823 -12.17 35.85 13.91
N GLN A 824 -11.75 34.63 13.61
CA GLN A 824 -10.38 34.34 13.15
C GLN A 824 -10.34 33.22 12.12
N ASP A 825 -9.28 33.22 11.32
CA ASP A 825 -8.94 32.14 10.38
C ASP A 825 -8.34 30.96 11.15
N PHE A 826 -8.92 29.78 11.06
CA PHE A 826 -8.25 28.53 11.46
C PHE A 826 -7.66 27.86 10.23
N LYS A 827 -6.32 27.71 10.20
CA LYS A 827 -5.60 27.02 9.14
C LYS A 827 -5.68 25.52 9.37
N LEU A 828 -6.23 24.78 8.42
CA LEU A 828 -6.38 23.33 8.51
C LEU A 828 -5.02 22.64 8.34
N ASN A 829 -4.81 21.51 9.01
CA ASN A 829 -3.54 20.78 8.98
C ASN A 829 -3.30 20.05 7.66
N ARG A 830 -4.35 19.80 6.87
CA ARG A 830 -4.27 19.17 5.55
C ARG A 830 -5.01 20.00 4.52
N LYS A 831 -4.64 19.81 3.25
CA LYS A 831 -5.34 20.42 2.14
C LYS A 831 -6.78 19.93 2.10
N ALA A 832 -7.72 20.87 2.19
CA ALA A 832 -9.14 20.59 2.02
C ALA A 832 -9.68 21.32 0.79
N SER A 833 -10.45 20.60 -0.01
CA SER A 833 -11.02 21.09 -1.28
C SER A 833 -12.54 20.97 -1.35
N GLN A 834 -13.15 20.27 -0.38
CA GLN A 834 -14.58 20.00 -0.28
C GLN A 834 -15.20 20.71 0.94
N PRO A 835 -16.53 20.89 0.98
CA PRO A 835 -17.21 21.37 2.18
C PRO A 835 -16.89 20.49 3.39
N LEU A 836 -16.72 21.13 4.55
CA LEU A 836 -16.35 20.46 5.79
C LEU A 836 -17.63 20.17 6.58
N THR A 837 -17.65 19.08 7.34
CA THR A 837 -18.68 18.84 8.35
C THR A 837 -18.06 18.92 9.74
N TRP A 838 -18.88 19.20 10.76
CA TRP A 838 -18.34 19.39 12.11
C TRP A 838 -19.28 18.91 13.20
N ALA A 839 -18.70 18.61 14.36
CA ALA A 839 -19.38 18.43 15.64
C ALA A 839 -18.68 19.33 16.67
N MET A 840 -19.45 20.07 17.48
CA MET A 840 -18.93 21.07 18.40
C MET A 840 -19.64 21.04 19.75
N SER A 841 -18.87 21.16 20.83
CA SER A 841 -19.35 21.37 22.19
C SER A 841 -18.82 22.70 22.75
N LEU A 842 -19.59 23.31 23.66
CA LEU A 842 -19.25 24.53 24.41
C LEU A 842 -19.20 24.27 25.93
N ASP A 843 -19.37 23.02 26.36
CA ASP A 843 -19.65 22.61 27.74
C ASP A 843 -18.95 21.28 28.07
N ASP A 844 -17.70 21.15 27.60
CA ASP A 844 -16.79 20.02 27.85
C ASP A 844 -17.41 18.66 27.46
N GLY A 845 -18.11 18.62 26.32
CA GLY A 845 -18.76 17.42 25.78
C GLY A 845 -20.18 17.19 26.28
N SER A 846 -20.74 18.07 27.12
CA SER A 846 -22.07 17.85 27.70
C SER A 846 -23.23 17.98 26.73
N SER A 847 -23.09 18.88 25.76
CA SER A 847 -23.99 19.03 24.64
C SER A 847 -23.19 19.28 23.37
N TRP A 848 -23.78 18.88 22.27
CA TRP A 848 -23.11 18.89 20.98
C TRP A 848 -24.06 19.45 19.92
N ASN A 849 -23.50 20.32 19.10
CA ASN A 849 -24.09 20.80 17.87
C ASN A 849 -23.33 20.23 16.69
N SER A 850 -23.95 20.24 15.52
CA SER A 850 -23.30 19.74 14.32
C SER A 850 -23.84 20.40 13.07
N GLY A 851 -23.04 20.42 12.01
CA GLY A 851 -23.46 21.04 10.75
C GLY A 851 -22.43 20.88 9.64
N SER A 852 -22.56 21.75 8.64
CA SER A 852 -21.63 21.89 7.52
C SER A 852 -21.12 23.32 7.46
N LEU A 853 -19.92 23.51 6.94
CA LEU A 853 -19.30 24.82 6.79
C LEU A 853 -18.49 24.92 5.48
N ALA A 854 -18.42 26.13 4.94
CA ALA A 854 -17.63 26.43 3.75
C ALA A 854 -16.17 26.65 4.11
N ILE A 855 -15.27 26.36 3.17
CA ILE A 855 -13.82 26.55 3.30
C ILE A 855 -13.32 27.55 2.26
N ASN A 856 -12.36 28.39 2.63
CA ASN A 856 -11.49 29.03 1.67
C ASN A 856 -10.37 28.05 1.28
N SER A 857 -10.60 27.30 0.19
CA SER A 857 -9.66 26.28 -0.29
C SER A 857 -8.33 26.87 -0.75
N THR A 858 -8.25 28.16 -1.12
CA THR A 858 -6.97 28.80 -1.48
C THR A 858 -6.14 29.06 -0.22
N LYS A 859 -6.72 29.68 0.81
CA LYS A 859 -6.04 29.95 2.09
C LYS A 859 -5.92 28.73 3.00
N ASN A 860 -6.52 27.60 2.60
CA ASN A 860 -6.70 26.40 3.41
C ASN A 860 -7.24 26.69 4.81
N ALA A 861 -8.28 27.53 4.86
CA ALA A 861 -8.76 28.10 6.11
C ALA A 861 -10.28 28.19 6.15
N TYR A 862 -10.82 28.08 7.35
CA TYR A 862 -12.22 28.40 7.65
C TYR A 862 -12.25 29.57 8.64
N VAL A 863 -13.22 30.47 8.46
CA VAL A 863 -13.37 31.68 9.28
C VAL A 863 -14.56 31.50 10.22
N SER A 864 -14.35 31.74 11.51
CA SER A 864 -15.44 31.65 12.50
C SER A 864 -15.25 32.56 13.68
N PRO A 865 -16.35 33.09 14.27
CA PRO A 865 -16.33 33.50 15.67
C PRO A 865 -15.84 32.30 16.50
N ALA A 866 -14.87 32.55 17.36
CA ALA A 866 -14.12 31.51 18.07
C ALA A 866 -14.33 31.61 19.57
N GLU A 867 -15.46 31.10 20.07
CA GLU A 867 -15.75 31.09 21.51
C GLU A 867 -14.64 30.36 22.28
N ALA A 868 -14.19 30.94 23.39
CA ALA A 868 -13.11 30.37 24.21
C ALA A 868 -13.44 28.97 24.76
N ALA A 869 -14.72 28.68 25.00
CA ALA A 869 -15.20 27.40 25.53
C ALA A 869 -15.28 26.27 24.50
N ARG A 870 -14.98 26.55 23.23
CA ARG A 870 -15.23 25.62 22.13
C ARG A 870 -14.27 24.44 22.10
N VAL A 871 -14.84 23.25 21.91
CA VAL A 871 -14.16 22.05 21.38
C VAL A 871 -14.89 21.60 20.12
N GLN A 872 -14.20 21.56 19.00
CA GLN A 872 -14.80 21.24 17.69
C GLN A 872 -13.95 20.22 16.94
N LEU A 873 -14.62 19.20 16.41
CA LEU A 873 -14.07 18.25 15.45
C LEU A 873 -14.55 18.64 14.04
N ILE A 874 -13.61 18.85 13.12
CA ILE A 874 -13.87 19.19 11.72
C ILE A 874 -13.46 18.02 10.84
N TYR A 875 -14.44 17.44 10.14
CA TYR A 875 -14.29 16.27 9.29
C TYR A 875 -14.20 16.67 7.83
N TYR A 876 -13.20 16.13 7.13
CA TYR A 876 -13.04 16.30 5.69
C TYR A 876 -12.19 15.22 5.06
N CYS A 877 -12.34 15.05 3.75
CA CYS A 877 -11.47 14.21 2.95
C CYS A 877 -10.16 14.96 2.63
N ALA A 878 -9.02 14.32 2.90
CA ALA A 878 -7.70 14.82 2.52
C ALA A 878 -6.92 13.75 1.76
N ASP A 879 -6.08 14.16 0.81
CA ASP A 879 -5.20 13.23 0.09
C ASP A 879 -4.00 12.84 0.95
N ALA A 880 -3.65 11.55 0.98
CA ALA A 880 -2.44 11.06 1.62
C ALA A 880 -1.17 11.50 0.88
N GLY A 881 -0.06 11.68 1.58
CA GLY A 881 1.27 11.79 0.97
C GLY A 881 1.64 10.51 0.22
N PHE A 882 2.35 10.66 -0.90
CA PHE A 882 2.76 9.57 -1.78
C PHE A 882 4.28 9.37 -1.83
N THR A 883 5.02 10.04 -0.94
CA THR A 883 6.48 9.95 -0.86
C THR A 883 6.91 9.54 0.55
N THR A 884 8.07 8.89 0.64
CA THR A 884 8.70 8.51 1.90
C THR A 884 10.19 8.86 1.86
N PRO A 885 10.81 9.24 2.99
CA PRO A 885 12.25 9.51 3.05
C PRO A 885 13.08 8.32 2.57
N ALA A 886 14.15 8.59 1.82
CA ALA A 886 15.05 7.58 1.30
C ALA A 886 16.50 8.04 1.27
N VAL A 887 17.41 7.06 1.15
CA VAL A 887 18.84 7.29 0.94
C VAL A 887 19.10 7.61 -0.54
N ASN A 888 20.01 8.54 -0.80
CA ASN A 888 20.46 8.87 -2.15
C ASN A 888 20.99 7.62 -2.87
N SER A 889 20.34 7.28 -3.98
CA SER A 889 20.54 6.02 -4.70
C SER A 889 21.03 6.28 -6.13
N PRO A 890 21.61 5.26 -6.80
CA PRO A 890 22.05 5.42 -8.19
C PRO A 890 20.91 5.85 -9.10
N VAL A 891 21.18 6.83 -9.95
CA VAL A 891 20.25 7.33 -10.96
C VAL A 891 20.23 6.36 -12.13
N LEU A 892 19.05 5.86 -12.44
CA LEU A 892 18.78 5.13 -13.67
C LEU A 892 18.27 6.08 -14.74
N GLY A 893 18.90 6.05 -15.91
CA GLY A 893 18.58 6.96 -17.02
C GLY A 893 19.13 8.36 -16.78
N THR A 894 18.35 9.38 -17.15
CA THR A 894 18.78 10.78 -17.02
C THR A 894 18.16 11.46 -15.80
N VAL A 895 18.80 12.53 -15.34
CA VAL A 895 18.25 13.44 -14.33
C VAL A 895 17.29 14.42 -15.01
N GLY A 896 16.09 14.64 -14.46
CA GLY A 896 15.07 15.53 -15.01
C GLY A 896 15.30 17.01 -14.70
N ASP A 897 14.37 17.86 -15.16
CA ASP A 897 14.35 19.29 -14.83
C ASP A 897 13.85 19.53 -13.40
N VAL A 898 14.28 20.64 -12.80
CA VAL A 898 13.83 21.04 -11.46
C VAL A 898 12.41 21.58 -11.57
N TRP A 899 11.47 20.96 -10.87
CA TRP A 899 10.15 21.53 -10.68
C TRP A 899 10.14 22.45 -9.46
N LEU A 900 9.53 23.63 -9.59
CA LEU A 900 9.27 24.54 -8.49
C LEU A 900 7.78 24.85 -8.42
N GLY A 901 7.21 24.92 -7.23
CA GLY A 901 5.80 25.30 -7.10
C GLY A 901 5.31 25.65 -5.68
N ASN A 902 4.25 26.45 -5.65
CA ASN A 902 3.51 26.91 -4.47
C ASN A 902 1.98 27.01 -4.71
N ASP A 903 1.47 26.35 -5.75
CA ASP A 903 0.08 26.48 -6.19
C ASP A 903 -0.88 25.71 -5.27
N ALA A 904 -1.94 26.38 -4.81
CA ALA A 904 -2.93 25.83 -3.90
C ALA A 904 -3.84 24.79 -4.54
N ARG A 905 -3.93 24.70 -5.88
CA ARG A 905 -4.79 23.75 -6.58
C ARG A 905 -4.14 22.37 -6.65
N SER A 906 -4.92 21.33 -6.43
CA SER A 906 -4.44 19.93 -6.37
C SER A 906 -3.72 19.48 -7.64
N ASN A 907 -4.14 19.98 -8.81
CA ASN A 907 -3.58 19.63 -10.11
C ASN A 907 -2.32 20.43 -10.52
N PHE A 908 -1.77 21.26 -9.62
CA PHE A 908 -0.59 22.09 -9.86
C PHE A 908 0.51 21.92 -8.80
N GLY A 909 0.53 20.77 -8.12
CA GLY A 909 1.60 20.37 -7.22
C GLY A 909 1.33 20.57 -5.73
N ALA A 910 0.11 20.95 -5.33
CA ALA A 910 -0.24 21.12 -3.91
C ALA A 910 0.02 19.84 -3.08
N ARG A 911 -0.42 18.67 -3.60
CA ARG A 911 -0.19 17.36 -2.95
C ARG A 911 1.29 16.98 -2.93
N LEU A 912 2.03 17.28 -4.00
CA LEU A 912 3.48 17.03 -4.08
C LEU A 912 4.25 17.85 -3.04
N GLN A 913 3.99 19.17 -2.97
CA GLN A 913 4.60 20.04 -1.96
C GLN A 913 4.28 19.55 -0.55
N GLN A 914 3.01 19.22 -0.27
CA GLN A 914 2.59 18.74 1.03
C GLN A 914 3.25 17.40 1.39
N SER A 915 3.36 16.46 0.44
CA SER A 915 4.00 15.17 0.69
C SER A 915 5.49 15.28 1.00
N LEU A 916 6.19 16.25 0.40
CA LEU A 916 7.64 16.44 0.59
C LEU A 916 7.97 17.31 1.82
N THR A 917 7.16 18.34 2.08
CA THR A 917 7.49 19.41 3.04
C THR A 917 6.55 19.51 4.23
N ALA A 918 5.45 18.74 4.24
CA ALA A 918 4.32 18.89 5.17
C ALA A 918 3.65 20.27 5.16
N SER A 919 4.06 21.17 4.26
CA SER A 919 3.52 22.54 4.16
C SER A 919 2.48 22.63 3.05
N ILE A 920 1.50 23.51 3.27
CA ILE A 920 0.35 23.65 2.38
C ILE A 920 0.52 24.87 1.49
N ALA A 921 0.36 24.67 0.19
CA ALA A 921 0.36 25.72 -0.81
C ALA A 921 -0.89 26.62 -0.68
N THR A 922 -0.67 27.94 -0.70
CA THR A 922 -1.71 28.96 -0.45
C THR A 922 -1.87 29.99 -1.57
N THR A 923 -1.17 29.82 -2.71
CA THR A 923 -1.16 30.79 -3.81
C THR A 923 -1.94 30.28 -5.01
N VAL A 924 -2.68 31.14 -5.71
CA VAL A 924 -3.26 30.85 -7.03
C VAL A 924 -2.86 31.96 -7.99
N ALA A 925 -1.99 31.63 -8.95
CA ALA A 925 -1.51 32.55 -9.98
C ALA A 925 -1.21 31.79 -11.28
N TYR A 926 -0.81 32.51 -12.34
CA TYR A 926 -0.30 31.90 -13.57
C TYR A 926 1.19 31.53 -13.48
N THR A 927 1.89 31.96 -12.43
CA THR A 927 3.35 31.77 -12.26
C THR A 927 3.70 30.89 -11.07
N SER A 928 2.72 30.31 -10.38
CA SER A 928 2.86 29.56 -9.11
C SER A 928 3.50 28.18 -9.24
N ASN A 929 3.86 27.73 -10.45
CA ASN A 929 4.70 26.56 -10.66
C ASN A 929 5.43 26.65 -12.01
N THR A 930 6.57 25.96 -12.13
CA THR A 930 7.37 25.93 -13.36
C THR A 930 8.36 24.77 -13.37
N TYR A 931 8.95 24.49 -14.54
CA TYR A 931 10.10 23.60 -14.70
C TYR A 931 11.32 24.43 -15.14
N VAL A 932 12.46 24.17 -14.52
CA VAL A 932 13.70 24.89 -14.73
C VAL A 932 14.83 23.90 -15.05
N PRO A 933 15.53 24.06 -16.18
CA PRO A 933 16.65 23.20 -16.55
C PRO A 933 17.82 23.29 -15.55
N LEU A 934 18.56 22.19 -15.44
CA LEU A 934 19.86 22.17 -14.77
C LEU A 934 20.93 22.85 -15.66
N ASN A 935 21.83 23.62 -15.04
CA ASN A 935 23.02 24.16 -15.71
C ASN A 935 24.29 23.36 -15.36
N ALA A 936 24.32 22.66 -14.22
CA ALA A 936 25.41 21.77 -13.84
C ALA A 936 24.89 20.60 -12.98
N LYS A 937 25.47 19.41 -13.18
CA LYS A 937 25.28 18.22 -12.33
C LYS A 937 26.50 17.32 -12.46
N ASN A 938 26.90 16.68 -11.37
CA ASN A 938 27.96 15.68 -11.36
C ASN A 938 27.43 14.38 -10.77
N LEU A 939 27.91 13.27 -11.32
CA LEU A 939 27.60 11.92 -10.87
C LEU A 939 28.90 11.20 -10.50
N LEU A 940 28.88 10.48 -9.37
CA LEU A 940 29.91 9.55 -8.96
C LEU A 940 29.24 8.20 -8.66
N ASP A 941 29.70 7.14 -9.30
CA ASP A 941 29.07 5.80 -9.23
C ASP A 941 27.56 5.86 -9.52
N ASP A 942 27.19 6.60 -10.57
CA ASP A 942 25.81 6.90 -10.98
C ASP A 942 24.95 7.62 -9.93
N LYS A 943 25.52 8.08 -8.81
CA LYS A 943 24.81 8.85 -7.77
C LYS A 943 25.06 10.35 -7.89
N LEU A 944 24.05 11.14 -7.51
CA LEU A 944 24.24 12.58 -7.30
C LEU A 944 25.22 12.82 -6.14
N ILE A 945 26.18 13.73 -6.34
CA ILE A 945 27.25 13.99 -5.38
C ILE A 945 26.77 14.92 -4.26
N LYS A 946 27.10 14.60 -3.00
CA LYS A 946 26.70 15.38 -1.82
C LYS A 946 27.45 16.69 -1.65
N ASP A 947 28.68 16.80 -2.15
CA ASP A 947 29.51 18.00 -2.00
C ASP A 947 29.52 18.90 -3.27
N GLU A 948 28.92 18.43 -4.36
CA GLU A 948 28.81 19.14 -5.64
C GLU A 948 27.34 19.20 -6.07
N PHE A 949 26.57 20.05 -5.39
CA PHE A 949 25.13 20.15 -5.60
C PHE A 949 24.77 20.49 -7.05
N PRO A 950 23.81 19.77 -7.67
CA PRO A 950 23.23 20.17 -8.94
C PRO A 950 22.75 21.61 -8.89
N GLN A 951 23.03 22.35 -9.94
CA GLN A 951 22.68 23.76 -10.07
C GLN A 951 21.60 23.90 -11.16
N HIS A 952 20.69 24.86 -10.99
CA HIS A 952 19.62 25.15 -11.96
C HIS A 952 19.64 26.62 -12.39
N LEU A 953 18.97 26.91 -13.51
CA LEU A 953 18.79 28.30 -13.97
C LEU A 953 17.95 29.12 -12.98
N VAL A 954 17.97 30.45 -13.12
CA VAL A 954 17.19 31.34 -12.26
C VAL A 954 15.69 31.10 -12.48
N PRO A 955 14.90 30.77 -11.44
CA PRO A 955 13.47 30.57 -11.60
C PRO A 955 12.72 31.89 -11.77
N PRO A 956 11.59 31.92 -12.50
CA PRO A 956 10.64 33.03 -12.48
C PRO A 956 9.98 33.17 -11.10
N ALA A 957 9.38 34.34 -10.82
CA ALA A 957 8.72 34.60 -9.54
C ALA A 957 7.43 33.76 -9.36
N LEU A 958 7.34 32.98 -8.28
CA LEU A 958 6.19 32.10 -7.98
C LEU A 958 4.95 32.83 -7.40
N GLY A 959 4.96 34.17 -7.35
CA GLY A 959 3.91 34.95 -6.67
C GLY A 959 3.85 34.68 -5.17
N GLY A 960 2.72 34.97 -4.52
CA GLY A 960 2.46 34.66 -3.10
C GLY A 960 2.61 35.84 -2.14
N GLU A 961 2.23 35.60 -0.88
CA GLU A 961 2.34 36.56 0.23
C GLU A 961 3.48 36.14 1.18
N LYS A 962 4.05 37.10 1.93
CA LYS A 962 5.07 36.83 2.94
C LYS A 962 4.62 35.72 3.90
N GLY A 963 5.51 34.76 4.15
CA GLY A 963 5.27 33.58 4.96
C GLY A 963 4.73 32.38 4.17
N ALA A 964 4.41 32.52 2.88
CA ALA A 964 4.02 31.40 2.03
C ALA A 964 5.19 30.43 1.84
N TYR A 965 4.87 29.14 1.75
CA TYR A 965 5.83 28.06 1.47
C TYR A 965 5.73 27.59 0.02
N ALA A 966 6.87 27.21 -0.55
CA ALA A 966 7.00 26.54 -1.83
C ALA A 966 7.98 25.37 -1.69
N CYS A 967 8.20 24.62 -2.77
CA CYS A 967 9.29 23.66 -2.84
C CYS A 967 9.93 23.60 -4.21
N LYS A 968 11.20 23.18 -4.25
CA LYS A 968 11.94 22.84 -5.46
C LYS A 968 12.35 21.38 -5.41
N VAL A 969 12.22 20.68 -6.54
CA VAL A 969 12.32 19.22 -6.61
C VAL A 969 13.02 18.79 -7.89
N LEU A 970 14.02 17.94 -7.76
CA LEU A 970 14.75 17.31 -8.85
C LEU A 970 14.39 15.82 -8.94
N PRO A 971 13.71 15.37 -10.02
CA PRO A 971 13.30 13.99 -10.18
C PRO A 971 14.37 13.11 -10.85
N THR A 972 14.50 11.89 -10.35
CA THR A 972 15.35 10.81 -10.86
C THR A 972 14.61 9.47 -10.75
N ILE A 973 15.05 8.42 -11.44
CA ILE A 973 14.57 7.05 -11.22
C ILE A 973 15.67 6.27 -10.52
N THR A 974 15.30 5.40 -9.57
CA THR A 974 16.20 4.46 -8.91
C THR A 974 15.61 3.05 -8.94
N ASN A 975 16.49 2.04 -8.87
CA ASN A 975 16.09 0.65 -8.64
C ASN A 975 16.35 0.29 -7.18
N TYR A 976 15.30 -0.18 -6.51
CA TYR A 976 15.40 -0.77 -5.19
C TYR A 976 14.74 -2.15 -5.21
N ARG A 977 15.56 -3.19 -4.97
CA ARG A 977 15.13 -4.60 -4.90
C ARG A 977 14.37 -5.09 -6.15
N GLY A 978 14.82 -4.68 -7.33
CA GLY A 978 14.22 -5.09 -8.61
C GLY A 978 13.00 -4.27 -9.01
N LEU A 979 12.64 -3.23 -8.26
CA LEU A 979 11.53 -2.33 -8.56
C LEU A 979 12.00 -0.89 -8.81
N LEU A 980 11.31 -0.21 -9.70
CA LEU A 980 11.59 1.18 -10.07
C LEU A 980 10.81 2.15 -9.19
N TYR A 981 11.48 3.19 -8.70
CA TYR A 981 10.90 4.28 -7.92
C TYR A 981 11.34 5.62 -8.47
N MET A 982 10.48 6.64 -8.41
CA MET A 982 10.91 8.01 -8.65
C MET A 982 11.48 8.59 -7.36
N GLN A 983 12.75 8.97 -7.39
CA GLN A 983 13.46 9.61 -6.29
C GLN A 983 13.52 11.13 -6.52
N LEU A 984 13.22 11.89 -5.47
CA LEU A 984 13.00 13.33 -5.47
C LEU A 984 13.97 13.99 -4.48
N HIS A 985 14.87 14.82 -5.00
CA HIS A 985 15.84 15.58 -4.21
C HIS A 985 15.43 17.04 -4.18
N GLY A 986 15.49 17.73 -3.05
CA GLY A 986 15.01 19.10 -3.03
C GLY A 986 15.03 19.82 -1.70
N ALA A 987 14.38 20.98 -1.70
CA ALA A 987 14.24 21.85 -0.55
C ALA A 987 12.88 22.55 -0.54
N GLN A 988 12.40 22.82 0.66
CA GLN A 988 11.36 23.80 0.91
C GLN A 988 11.94 25.21 0.68
N LEU A 989 11.08 26.13 0.25
CA LEU A 989 11.36 27.55 0.10
C LEU A 989 10.33 28.33 0.91
N GLN A 990 10.72 29.50 1.42
CA GLN A 990 9.81 30.39 2.14
C GLN A 990 9.91 31.80 1.58
N LEU A 991 8.77 32.35 1.17
CA LEU A 991 8.69 33.73 0.70
C LEU A 991 8.82 34.66 1.90
N ASP A 992 9.91 35.41 1.98
CA ASP A 992 10.11 36.38 3.04
C ASP A 992 10.83 37.63 2.55
N ASN A 993 10.87 38.63 3.42
CA ASN A 993 11.67 39.82 3.22
C ASN A 993 13.11 39.53 3.61
N ILE A 994 14.03 40.00 2.79
CA ILE A 994 15.43 40.12 3.17
C ILE A 994 15.61 41.47 3.87
N GLU A 995 16.34 41.47 4.99
CA GLU A 995 16.84 42.68 5.66
C GLU A 995 18.27 42.97 5.17
N PRO A 996 18.46 43.76 4.10
CA PRO A 996 19.78 43.99 3.55
C PRO A 996 20.63 44.89 4.45
N THR A 997 21.91 44.56 4.57
CA THR A 997 22.86 45.40 5.29
C THR A 997 23.22 46.62 4.44
N LEU A 998 23.09 47.83 5.00
CA LEU A 998 23.51 49.06 4.32
C LEU A 998 25.06 49.12 4.24
N VAL A 999 25.59 49.36 3.04
CA VAL A 999 27.01 49.58 2.77
C VAL A 999 27.20 50.98 2.20
N LEU A 1000 27.83 51.87 2.97
CA LEU A 1000 28.13 53.24 2.55
C LEU A 1000 29.41 53.25 1.70
N GLY A 1001 29.46 54.16 0.72
CA GLY A 1001 30.42 54.17 -0.40
C GLY A 1001 31.93 54.22 -0.09
N SER A 1002 32.34 54.26 1.18
CA SER A 1002 33.74 54.30 1.63
C SER A 1002 34.17 53.16 2.56
N ASP A 1003 33.25 52.28 2.98
CA ASP A 1003 33.51 51.34 4.07
C ASP A 1003 34.13 50.01 3.58
N LYS A 1004 35.23 49.58 4.20
CA LYS A 1004 35.74 48.21 4.08
C LYS A 1004 34.83 47.26 4.84
N VAL A 1005 33.76 46.78 4.18
CA VAL A 1005 32.87 45.79 4.77
C VAL A 1005 33.34 44.39 4.37
N ASN A 1006 33.60 43.53 5.35
CA ASN A 1006 33.78 42.09 5.11
C ASN A 1006 32.43 41.51 4.68
N LEU A 1007 32.24 41.35 3.37
CA LEU A 1007 31.00 40.82 2.82
C LEU A 1007 31.00 39.29 3.00
N VAL A 1008 29.97 38.82 3.70
CA VAL A 1008 29.72 37.40 3.96
C VAL A 1008 28.96 36.83 2.78
N ASP A 1009 29.35 35.64 2.33
CA ASP A 1009 28.63 34.92 1.28
C ASP A 1009 27.17 34.74 1.67
N ASP A 1010 26.29 34.78 0.67
CA ASP A 1010 24.86 34.55 0.83
C ASP A 1010 24.12 35.63 1.66
N LYS A 1011 24.77 36.74 2.04
CA LYS A 1011 24.11 37.92 2.63
C LYS A 1011 23.75 38.97 1.58
N ALA A 1012 22.65 39.69 1.83
CA ALA A 1012 22.20 40.80 1.00
C ALA A 1012 22.67 42.16 1.53
N TYR A 1013 22.95 43.06 0.58
CA TYR A 1013 23.54 44.36 0.81
C TYR A 1013 22.83 45.42 -0.05
N ILE A 1014 22.63 46.61 0.51
CA ILE A 1014 22.25 47.82 -0.24
C ILE A 1014 23.49 48.70 -0.31
N LYS A 1015 23.96 49.03 -1.53
CA LYS A 1015 25.01 50.03 -1.72
C LYS A 1015 24.41 51.34 -2.25
N ILE A 1016 24.64 52.43 -1.52
CA ILE A 1016 24.26 53.79 -1.96
C ILE A 1016 25.54 54.51 -2.41
N ALA A 1017 25.92 54.36 -3.68
CA ALA A 1017 26.94 55.20 -4.30
C ALA A 1017 26.68 55.34 -5.81
N THR A 1018 27.03 56.50 -6.36
CA THR A 1018 26.72 56.95 -7.72
C THR A 1018 27.16 55.96 -8.81
N SER A 1019 26.16 55.58 -9.62
CA SER A 1019 26.17 55.08 -11.00
C SER A 1019 26.33 53.59 -11.36
N HIS A 1020 26.74 52.64 -10.51
CA HIS A 1020 26.93 51.23 -10.99
C HIS A 1020 26.32 50.09 -10.15
N MET A 1021 25.70 50.36 -8.99
CA MET A 1021 25.13 49.34 -8.07
C MET A 1021 23.84 49.83 -7.36
N GLN A 1022 22.91 50.50 -8.05
CA GLN A 1022 21.63 50.89 -7.44
C GLN A 1022 20.68 49.69 -7.33
N GLY A 1023 20.50 49.17 -6.11
CA GLY A 1023 19.58 48.06 -5.82
C GLY A 1023 19.99 47.24 -4.59
N VAL A 1024 19.23 46.17 -4.32
CA VAL A 1024 19.61 45.14 -3.34
C VAL A 1024 20.36 44.04 -4.07
N TYR A 1025 21.53 43.69 -3.55
CA TYR A 1025 22.40 42.67 -4.14
C TYR A 1025 22.83 41.65 -3.10
N GLN A 1026 22.86 40.38 -3.48
CA GLN A 1026 23.34 39.30 -2.64
C GLN A 1026 24.70 38.79 -3.12
N LYS A 1027 25.65 38.61 -2.20
CA LYS A 1027 26.97 38.07 -2.52
C LYS A 1027 26.85 36.57 -2.85
N VAL A 1028 27.36 36.16 -4.01
CA VAL A 1028 27.40 34.76 -4.43
C VAL A 1028 28.61 34.06 -3.80
N ARG A 1029 28.43 32.83 -3.30
CA ARG A 1029 29.52 31.96 -2.82
C ARG A 1029 30.41 31.53 -3.99
N ASN A 1030 31.69 31.91 -4.00
CA ASN A 1030 32.65 31.56 -5.05
C ASN A 1030 33.56 30.39 -4.64
N PHE A 1031 33.53 29.29 -5.38
CA PHE A 1031 34.45 28.15 -5.21
C PHE A 1031 35.70 28.34 -6.10
N GLY A 1032 36.60 29.22 -5.68
CA GLY A 1032 37.86 29.44 -6.38
C GLY A 1032 38.84 30.24 -5.53
N SER A 1033 40.09 29.77 -5.47
CA SER A 1033 41.18 30.42 -4.74
C SER A 1033 41.57 31.74 -5.43
N SER A 1034 40.87 32.83 -5.13
CA SER A 1034 41.39 34.16 -5.44
C SER A 1034 41.00 35.14 -4.35
N SER A 1035 42.00 35.82 -3.83
CA SER A 1035 41.99 36.80 -2.75
C SER A 1035 41.31 38.13 -3.16
N TYR A 1036 40.17 38.08 -3.86
CA TYR A 1036 39.41 39.26 -4.31
C TYR A 1036 38.31 39.68 -3.32
N ASP A 1037 38.35 39.21 -2.07
CA ASP A 1037 37.26 39.36 -1.09
C ASP A 1037 37.16 40.74 -0.41
N SER A 1038 37.81 41.79 -0.91
CA SER A 1038 37.88 43.08 -0.18
C SER A 1038 37.79 44.37 -1.00
N TYR A 1039 37.59 44.32 -2.33
CA TYR A 1039 37.61 45.53 -3.16
C TYR A 1039 36.45 45.61 -4.16
N LEU A 1040 35.50 46.52 -3.92
CA LEU A 1040 34.57 47.04 -4.92
C LEU A 1040 35.21 48.29 -5.56
N GLN A 1041 36.18 48.13 -6.48
CA GLN A 1041 36.64 49.26 -7.28
C GLN A 1041 35.69 49.50 -8.47
N ALA A 1042 35.44 50.77 -8.78
CA ALA A 1042 34.62 51.15 -9.92
C ALA A 1042 35.37 50.80 -11.22
N GLY A 1043 34.98 49.71 -11.87
CA GLY A 1043 35.57 49.26 -13.15
C GLY A 1043 35.66 47.74 -13.33
N ASP A 1044 35.66 46.97 -12.24
CA ASP A 1044 35.94 45.51 -12.28
C ASP A 1044 34.71 44.63 -12.46
N LEU A 1045 33.51 45.20 -12.26
CA LEU A 1045 32.23 44.50 -12.38
C LEU A 1045 31.30 45.23 -13.35
N VAL A 1046 30.66 44.48 -14.24
CA VAL A 1046 29.63 44.97 -15.17
C VAL A 1046 28.32 44.25 -14.93
N ALA A 1047 27.20 44.94 -15.16
CA ALA A 1047 25.89 44.32 -15.10
C ALA A 1047 25.68 43.39 -16.31
N ASP A 1048 25.27 42.14 -16.07
CA ASP A 1048 24.77 41.27 -17.13
C ASP A 1048 23.36 41.69 -17.59
N GLN A 1049 22.83 40.97 -18.58
CA GLN A 1049 21.47 41.19 -19.09
C GLN A 1049 20.35 41.02 -18.05
N HIS A 1050 20.65 40.42 -16.89
CA HIS A 1050 19.72 40.24 -15.77
C HIS A 1050 19.98 41.25 -14.63
N GLY A 1051 20.94 42.16 -14.80
CA GLY A 1051 21.34 43.13 -13.79
C GLY A 1051 22.22 42.57 -12.67
N ASN A 1052 22.70 41.33 -12.79
CA ASN A 1052 23.70 40.75 -11.89
C ASN A 1052 25.07 41.34 -12.16
N MET A 1053 25.93 41.40 -11.15
CA MET A 1053 27.26 41.97 -11.28
C MET A 1053 28.29 40.89 -11.54
N VAL A 1054 28.93 41.00 -12.70
CA VAL A 1054 29.83 40.01 -13.27
C VAL A 1054 31.23 40.60 -13.38
N SER A 1055 32.25 39.82 -13.03
CA SER A 1055 33.65 40.20 -13.23
C SER A 1055 33.95 40.44 -14.69
N VAL A 1056 34.50 41.63 -15.00
CA VAL A 1056 35.00 41.98 -16.34
C VAL A 1056 36.18 41.07 -16.71
N ALA A 1057 36.98 40.64 -15.73
CA ALA A 1057 38.17 39.83 -15.95
C ALA A 1057 37.88 38.33 -16.14
N THR A 1058 36.87 37.79 -15.43
CA THR A 1058 36.62 36.33 -15.41
C THR A 1058 35.25 35.92 -15.94
N GLY A 1059 34.32 36.85 -16.14
CA GLY A 1059 32.95 36.54 -16.57
C GLY A 1059 32.10 35.84 -15.50
N LEU A 1060 32.59 35.71 -14.25
CA LEU A 1060 31.86 35.09 -13.14
C LEU A 1060 30.93 36.09 -12.44
N VAL A 1061 29.74 35.64 -12.04
CA VAL A 1061 28.80 36.45 -11.26
C VAL A 1061 29.28 36.53 -9.81
N TYR A 1062 29.54 37.74 -9.32
CA TYR A 1062 29.92 37.98 -7.92
C TYR A 1062 28.75 38.44 -7.06
N TYR A 1063 27.80 39.18 -7.64
CA TYR A 1063 26.61 39.64 -6.93
C TYR A 1063 25.34 39.43 -7.75
N ARG A 1064 24.34 38.78 -7.15
CA ARG A 1064 23.03 38.59 -7.76
C ARG A 1064 22.13 39.75 -7.38
N LYS A 1065 21.45 40.35 -8.37
CA LYS A 1065 20.42 41.36 -8.09
C LYS A 1065 19.19 40.67 -7.51
N VAL A 1066 18.69 41.15 -6.37
CA VAL A 1066 17.53 40.55 -5.69
C VAL A 1066 16.47 41.60 -5.37
N THR A 1067 15.23 41.15 -5.22
CA THR A 1067 14.14 41.96 -4.65
C THR A 1067 14.14 41.85 -3.13
N THR A 1068 13.61 42.87 -2.46
CA THR A 1068 13.48 42.89 -0.99
C THR A 1068 12.60 41.76 -0.45
N THR A 1069 11.69 41.20 -1.26
CA THR A 1069 10.89 40.02 -0.92
C THR A 1069 11.18 38.94 -1.97
N ASN A 1070 11.60 37.75 -1.55
CA ASN A 1070 11.90 36.62 -2.44
C ASN A 1070 11.86 35.26 -1.70
N TRP A 1071 12.08 34.18 -2.45
CA TRP A 1071 11.92 32.79 -1.99
C TRP A 1071 13.14 32.17 -1.28
N GLY A 1072 14.21 32.94 -1.06
CA GLY A 1072 15.40 32.43 -0.38
C GLY A 1072 16.19 31.39 -1.20
N ASP A 1073 16.00 31.35 -2.53
CA ASP A 1073 16.54 30.31 -3.42
C ASP A 1073 18.02 30.49 -3.78
N ASP A 1074 18.84 29.51 -3.43
CA ASP A 1074 20.28 29.44 -3.72
C ASP A 1074 20.66 28.85 -5.08
N GLN A 1075 19.68 28.51 -5.93
CA GLN A 1075 19.86 27.87 -7.25
C GLN A 1075 20.55 26.50 -7.23
N SER A 1076 20.69 25.89 -6.05
CA SER A 1076 21.28 24.57 -5.86
C SER A 1076 20.25 23.55 -5.41
N ILE A 1077 20.46 22.26 -5.70
CA ILE A 1077 19.66 21.17 -5.15
C ILE A 1077 20.48 20.45 -4.09
N PRO A 1078 20.12 20.57 -2.79
CA PRO A 1078 20.79 19.83 -1.73
C PRO A 1078 20.65 18.32 -1.96
N ILE A 1079 21.77 17.60 -1.92
CA ILE A 1079 21.78 16.14 -2.02
C ILE A 1079 22.09 15.58 -0.63
N ILE A 1080 21.09 14.95 -0.02
CA ILE A 1080 21.15 14.38 1.33
C ILE A 1080 20.56 12.98 1.34
N ASP A 1081 20.65 12.31 2.48
CA ASP A 1081 19.83 11.12 2.74
C ASP A 1081 18.67 11.53 3.67
N ASN A 1082 17.49 10.99 3.40
CA ASN A 1082 16.26 11.20 4.17
C ASN A 1082 15.85 12.69 4.23
N GLU A 1083 15.77 13.27 5.42
CA GLU A 1083 15.33 14.64 5.65
C GLU A 1083 16.31 15.37 6.55
N ASN A 1084 16.48 16.67 6.33
CA ASN A 1084 17.24 17.56 7.20
C ASN A 1084 16.68 18.99 7.07
N VAL A 1085 17.34 19.96 7.71
CA VAL A 1085 17.06 21.39 7.56
C VAL A 1085 18.30 22.13 7.09
N LYS A 1086 18.09 23.28 6.43
CA LYS A 1086 19.13 24.26 6.12
C LYS A 1086 18.64 25.67 6.39
N THR A 1087 19.56 26.62 6.50
CA THR A 1087 19.23 28.04 6.46
C THR A 1087 19.15 28.50 5.01
N ASP A 1088 18.05 29.13 4.61
CA ASP A 1088 17.88 29.70 3.28
C ASP A 1088 18.54 31.09 3.15
N LEU A 1089 18.47 31.67 1.95
CA LEU A 1089 19.05 32.98 1.67
C LEU A 1089 18.34 34.16 2.37
N ASN A 1090 17.16 33.93 2.94
CA ASN A 1090 16.42 34.90 3.74
C ASN A 1090 16.72 34.77 5.25
N GLY A 1091 17.48 33.75 5.66
CA GLY A 1091 17.77 33.44 7.06
C GLY A 1091 16.73 32.52 7.72
N ASN A 1092 15.77 31.99 6.96
CA ASN A 1092 14.78 31.05 7.47
C ASN A 1092 15.36 29.64 7.60
N THR A 1093 14.85 28.87 8.56
CA THR A 1093 15.12 27.43 8.62
C THR A 1093 14.12 26.69 7.74
N VAL A 1094 14.60 26.08 6.65
CA VAL A 1094 13.77 25.36 5.67
C VAL A 1094 14.16 23.90 5.59
N LYS A 1095 13.20 23.03 5.27
CA LYS A 1095 13.44 21.59 5.08
C LYS A 1095 14.23 21.30 3.81
N VAL A 1096 15.12 20.31 3.87
CA VAL A 1096 15.74 19.64 2.71
C VAL A 1096 15.40 18.16 2.75
N PHE A 1097 15.30 17.52 1.60
CA PHE A 1097 14.81 16.15 1.51
C PHE A 1097 15.40 15.36 0.34
N CYS A 1098 15.52 14.06 0.56
CA CYS A 1098 15.61 13.00 -0.43
C CYS A 1098 14.51 11.99 -0.13
N HIS A 1099 13.49 11.96 -0.97
CA HIS A 1099 12.36 11.04 -0.86
C HIS A 1099 12.31 10.15 -2.09
N HIS A 1100 11.60 9.03 -2.02
CA HIS A 1100 11.11 8.33 -3.20
C HIS A 1100 9.61 8.11 -3.12
N THR A 1101 8.97 7.72 -4.23
CA THR A 1101 7.55 7.33 -4.21
C THR A 1101 7.33 6.18 -3.24
N LEU A 1102 6.22 6.21 -2.49
CA LEU A 1102 5.87 5.16 -1.54
C LEU A 1102 5.65 3.82 -2.24
N LEU A 1103 4.94 3.85 -3.38
CA LEU A 1103 4.66 2.68 -4.20
C LEU A 1103 5.61 2.62 -5.41
N PRO A 1104 5.98 1.40 -5.85
CA PRO A 1104 6.81 1.21 -7.04
C PRO A 1104 6.06 1.61 -8.32
N LEU A 1105 6.82 2.03 -9.33
CA LEU A 1105 6.32 2.42 -10.65
C LEU A 1105 6.30 1.28 -11.66
N GLY A 1106 7.06 0.21 -11.40
CA GLY A 1106 7.17 -0.96 -12.27
C GLY A 1106 8.33 -1.86 -11.86
N ILE A 1107 8.52 -2.95 -12.61
CA ILE A 1107 9.65 -3.87 -12.44
C ILE A 1107 10.85 -3.33 -13.22
N ALA A 1108 12.03 -3.35 -12.59
CA ALA A 1108 13.27 -2.99 -13.28
C ALA A 1108 13.67 -4.11 -14.25
N SER A 1109 13.92 -3.77 -15.51
CA SER A 1109 14.46 -4.71 -16.49
C SER A 1109 15.98 -4.80 -16.36
N HIS A 1110 16.51 -6.02 -16.41
CA HIS A 1110 17.94 -6.31 -16.48
C HIS A 1110 18.49 -6.18 -17.90
#